data_AF-A0A8T8TTV5-F1
#
_entry.id   AF-A0A8T8TTV5-F1
#
_cell.length_a   1.000
_cell.length_b   1.000
_cell.length_c   1.000
_cell.angle_alpha   90.00
_cell.angle_beta   90.00
_cell.angle_gamma   90.00
#
_symmetry.space_group_name_H-M   'P 1'
#
loop_
_entity.id
_entity.type
_entity.pdbx_description
1 polymer ?
#
loop_
_entity_poly.entity_id
_entity_poly.type
_entity_poly.pdbx_seq_one_letter_code
_entity_poly.pdbx_strand_id
1 'polypeptide(L)'
;MASILTRGNQGLGDPISSLPSTGTHDEIPDLTFGLELELDFAVRKSMYNEWIENTGNHATSGALAALEKEELKRVEEENPEPLPPTPSSPTRASSSQSGEPLPPLPDDKGRLRLLGYLCAYLNRQTRDSPKEASLLGEIIYDAPKEASSASWHITQDDSVMPSRSETLAPRLNITEDEAKEYRVVGAEIVSSVLNFNDMRTWYAQLRQLNKDLAFDSNLNQGAWLNEITHLHAHFGIRDKTISLDVAKNVCVLYGLFENEIESWLPVSQRDSMWCYRLRRGMEKERLAYTDDRTDVQLLPGKRYTPSEYADIIYATNNLQELKTELSGWTAGEWVGLVAAHGAIGRPSLTLGETARTLGVREWVAVNLSLERANKPFTIEFRHHHGTLDPESITWWVRFLGELVRFAYYLAQNNVRIQHTGLFNEDSFVDELSNRSIFEIIGFPDEGIAHFHRMRDSYLREGHRDRALVLAHQSKMTVEATIIRERIRRRKLGERTGKEMDDNYTREQLGQNDGNNQSVEQESTSDGSQDENVESSSRSERTRSERSASEETESTETGSVETDSDESGSSIELPGEEAIRPVPLRGQALVDRITRLALSARYSGQDDGRQAVADAHAEGNGLDYQTEEGLERLLARVGHSGTGILEVWLDAMCVVKIEKLQREGGKIENLERWEIAYLEYLKARIEILKEGLDADSEADEEAASQPAVSGSPQ
;
A
#
# COMPACT_ATOMS: atom_id res chain seq x y z
N MET A 1 15.64 -27.46 14.75
CA MET A 1 15.28 -27.08 13.37
C MET A 1 15.89 -27.99 12.31
N ALA A 2 17.21 -28.14 12.17
CA ALA A 2 17.80 -29.03 11.16
C ALA A 2 17.25 -30.48 11.21
N SER A 3 17.02 -31.06 12.41
CA SER A 3 16.37 -32.37 12.58
C SER A 3 14.86 -32.40 12.28
N ILE A 4 14.16 -31.26 12.33
CA ILE A 4 12.75 -31.15 11.95
C ILE A 4 12.67 -31.05 10.42
N LEU A 5 13.56 -30.25 9.82
CA LEU A 5 13.66 -30.02 8.38
C LEU A 5 14.27 -31.20 7.60
N THR A 6 15.13 -32.04 8.20
CA THR A 6 15.66 -33.26 7.54
C THR A 6 14.69 -34.43 7.56
N ARG A 7 13.69 -34.45 8.47
CA ARG A 7 12.68 -35.52 8.52
C ARG A 7 11.62 -35.39 7.43
N GLY A 8 11.41 -34.20 6.86
CA GLY A 8 10.45 -33.97 5.78
C GLY A 8 10.80 -34.64 4.44
N ASN A 9 12.04 -35.14 4.28
CA ASN A 9 12.50 -35.74 3.03
C ASN A 9 12.51 -37.29 3.03
N GLN A 10 12.00 -37.93 4.09
CA GLN A 10 11.82 -39.39 4.16
C GLN A 10 10.32 -39.71 4.09
N GLY A 11 9.92 -40.37 3.00
CA GLY A 11 8.55 -40.58 2.54
C GLY A 11 7.44 -40.76 3.59
N LEU A 12 6.34 -40.02 3.35
CA LEU A 12 4.93 -40.28 3.70
C LEU A 12 4.67 -41.36 4.78
N GLY A 13 4.96 -40.99 6.03
CA GLY A 13 4.22 -41.47 7.20
C GLY A 13 3.65 -40.26 7.92
N ASP A 14 2.41 -40.34 8.39
CA ASP A 14 1.66 -39.26 9.08
C ASP A 14 2.57 -38.38 9.97
N PRO A 15 2.82 -37.09 9.63
CA PRO A 15 3.89 -36.30 10.26
C PRO A 15 3.60 -35.89 11.71
N ILE A 16 2.43 -36.20 12.27
CA ILE A 16 1.97 -35.66 13.55
C ILE A 16 1.73 -36.76 14.61
N SER A 17 1.74 -38.04 14.26
CA SER A 17 1.30 -39.11 15.19
C SER A 17 2.40 -39.75 16.05
N SER A 18 3.68 -39.36 15.93
CA SER A 18 4.78 -40.10 16.59
C SER A 18 5.88 -39.24 17.22
N LEU A 19 5.52 -38.19 17.97
CA LEU A 19 6.45 -37.51 18.87
C LEU A 19 6.51 -38.23 20.25
N PRO A 20 7.72 -38.44 20.83
CA PRO A 20 7.89 -39.16 22.10
C PRO A 20 7.30 -38.40 23.30
N SER A 21 6.40 -39.06 24.03
CA SER A 21 5.47 -38.48 25.02
C SER A 21 6.04 -38.26 26.42
N THR A 22 7.25 -37.71 26.57
CA THR A 22 7.86 -37.55 27.92
C THR A 22 8.13 -36.10 28.33
N GLY A 23 7.62 -35.12 27.59
CA GLY A 23 7.54 -33.71 28.02
C GLY A 23 6.09 -33.25 27.94
N THR A 24 5.69 -32.34 28.83
CA THR A 24 4.40 -31.63 28.82
C THR A 24 3.88 -31.45 27.40
N HIS A 25 2.74 -32.07 27.06
CA HIS A 25 2.17 -32.03 25.72
C HIS A 25 2.27 -30.60 25.15
N ASP A 26 2.91 -30.44 23.99
CA ASP A 26 2.87 -29.20 23.21
C ASP A 26 1.39 -28.87 22.97
N GLU A 27 0.83 -28.03 23.83
CA GLU A 27 -0.59 -27.69 23.79
C GLU A 27 -0.82 -26.87 22.53
N ILE A 28 -1.46 -27.48 21.53
CA ILE A 28 -1.93 -26.78 20.33
C ILE A 28 -2.85 -25.66 20.82
N PRO A 29 -2.56 -24.38 20.52
CA PRO A 29 -3.36 -23.29 21.06
C PRO A 29 -4.78 -23.38 20.50
N ASP A 30 -5.75 -23.18 21.38
CA ASP A 30 -7.15 -23.04 21.00
C ASP A 30 -7.36 -21.63 20.44
N LEU A 31 -7.45 -21.53 19.11
CA LEU A 31 -7.55 -20.25 18.43
C LEU A 31 -9.02 -19.82 18.29
N THR A 32 -9.23 -18.52 18.41
CA THR A 32 -10.47 -17.86 18.03
C THR A 32 -10.18 -16.83 16.96
N PHE A 33 -11.16 -16.55 16.10
CA PHE A 33 -10.99 -15.52 15.08
C PHE A 33 -12.27 -14.73 14.83
N GLY A 34 -12.12 -13.53 14.27
CA GLY A 34 -13.21 -12.73 13.71
C GLY A 34 -12.91 -12.41 12.24
N LEU A 35 -13.96 -12.15 11.47
CA LEU A 35 -13.88 -11.70 10.08
C LEU A 35 -14.48 -10.31 9.95
N GLU A 36 -13.85 -9.45 9.17
CA GLU A 36 -14.44 -8.19 8.70
C GLU A 36 -14.53 -8.29 7.17
N LEU A 37 -15.75 -8.23 6.63
CA LEU A 37 -16.05 -8.35 5.21
C LEU A 37 -16.53 -7.00 4.69
N GLU A 38 -15.66 -6.30 3.98
CA GLU A 38 -16.01 -5.08 3.25
C GLU A 38 -16.77 -5.45 1.97
N LEU A 39 -17.90 -4.80 1.72
CA LEU A 39 -18.72 -5.04 0.52
C LEU A 39 -19.55 -3.84 0.11
N ASP A 40 -19.92 -3.83 -1.17
CA ASP A 40 -20.97 -2.96 -1.68
C ASP A 40 -22.31 -3.70 -1.63
N PHE A 41 -23.38 -3.01 -1.23
CA PHE A 41 -24.74 -3.54 -1.22
C PHE A 41 -25.71 -2.67 -2.02
N ALA A 42 -26.62 -3.31 -2.77
CA ALA A 42 -27.64 -2.64 -3.56
C ALA A 42 -29.02 -3.21 -3.26
N VAL A 43 -30.02 -2.32 -3.36
CA VAL A 43 -31.45 -2.67 -3.32
C VAL A 43 -32.22 -1.73 -4.24
N ARG A 44 -33.23 -2.24 -4.94
CA ARG A 44 -34.14 -1.41 -5.74
C ARG A 44 -34.87 -0.41 -4.86
N LYS A 45 -35.00 0.82 -5.37
CA LYS A 45 -35.71 1.93 -4.70
C LYS A 45 -37.13 1.54 -4.29
N SER A 46 -37.85 0.78 -5.12
CA SER A 46 -39.22 0.35 -4.81
C SER A 46 -39.29 -0.50 -3.53
N MET A 47 -38.42 -1.50 -3.39
CA MET A 47 -38.36 -2.35 -2.18
C MET A 47 -37.90 -1.57 -0.95
N TYR A 48 -36.87 -0.73 -1.13
CA TYR A 48 -36.39 0.11 -0.04
C TYR A 48 -37.47 1.08 0.46
N ASN A 49 -38.20 1.72 -0.45
CA ASN A 49 -39.30 2.63 -0.10
C ASN A 49 -40.46 1.87 0.56
N GLU A 50 -40.84 0.69 0.06
CA GLU A 50 -41.84 -0.17 0.70
C GLU A 50 -41.42 -0.53 2.13
N TRP A 51 -40.15 -0.87 2.36
CA TRP A 51 -39.63 -1.14 3.70
C TRP A 51 -39.68 0.11 4.59
N ILE A 52 -39.29 1.28 4.09
CA ILE A 52 -39.39 2.55 4.83
C ILE A 52 -40.85 2.89 5.18
N GLU A 53 -41.79 2.70 4.27
CA GLU A 53 -43.22 2.95 4.50
C GLU A 53 -43.81 2.00 5.56
N ASN A 54 -43.41 0.74 5.52
CA ASN A 54 -43.86 -0.27 6.47
C ASN A 54 -43.22 -0.10 7.86
N THR A 55 -41.95 0.31 7.92
CA THR A 55 -41.25 0.55 9.19
C THR A 55 -41.57 1.91 9.80
N GLY A 56 -41.79 2.95 8.99
CA GLY A 56 -42.14 4.29 9.44
C GLY A 56 -43.47 4.39 10.18
N ASN A 57 -44.38 3.42 9.97
CA ASN A 57 -45.65 3.31 10.70
C ASN A 57 -45.56 2.48 12.00
N HIS A 58 -44.48 1.72 12.18
CA HIS A 58 -44.22 0.95 13.39
C HIS A 58 -42.99 1.54 14.08
N ALA A 59 -43.24 2.52 14.94
CA ALA A 59 -42.24 3.20 15.76
C ALA A 59 -41.13 2.23 16.21
N THR A 60 -39.92 2.50 15.72
CA THR A 60 -38.64 1.92 16.14
C THR A 60 -38.53 0.40 16.00
N SER A 61 -38.21 -0.08 14.80
CA SER A 61 -37.30 -1.22 14.71
C SER A 61 -36.05 -0.88 15.54
N GLY A 62 -35.65 -1.78 16.45
CA GLY A 62 -34.51 -1.57 17.34
C GLY A 62 -33.24 -1.15 16.61
N ALA A 63 -33.07 -1.58 15.36
CA ALA A 63 -31.94 -1.20 14.50
C ALA A 63 -31.97 0.30 14.12
N LEU A 64 -33.11 0.83 13.67
CA LEU A 64 -33.25 2.26 13.33
C LEU A 64 -33.13 3.15 14.57
N ALA A 65 -33.68 2.71 15.71
CA ALA A 65 -33.54 3.44 16.96
C ALA A 65 -32.09 3.47 17.46
N ALA A 66 -31.34 2.36 17.31
CA ALA A 66 -29.92 2.30 17.62
C ALA A 66 -29.10 3.23 16.71
N LEU A 67 -29.40 3.23 15.42
CA LEU A 67 -28.80 4.13 14.43
C LEU A 67 -29.03 5.62 14.77
N GLU A 68 -30.28 6.00 15.04
CA GLU A 68 -30.64 7.37 15.41
C GLU A 68 -29.99 7.80 16.73
N LYS A 69 -29.89 6.88 17.69
CA LYS A 69 -29.21 7.12 18.97
C LYS A 69 -27.70 7.32 18.78
N GLU A 70 -27.05 6.55 17.91
CA GLU A 70 -25.62 6.68 17.65
C GLU A 70 -25.31 7.98 16.90
N GLU A 71 -26.15 8.37 15.93
CA GLU A 71 -26.00 9.66 15.27
C GLU A 71 -26.20 10.83 16.25
N LEU A 72 -27.14 10.72 17.19
CA LEU A 72 -27.31 11.70 18.25
C LEU A 72 -26.08 11.79 19.17
N LYS A 73 -25.53 10.64 19.59
CA LYS A 73 -24.30 10.57 20.39
C LYS A 73 -23.10 11.20 19.66
N ARG A 74 -22.95 10.93 18.36
CA ARG A 74 -21.90 11.55 17.52
C ARG A 74 -22.02 13.08 17.48
N VAL A 75 -23.23 13.60 17.29
CA VAL A 75 -23.50 15.05 17.29
C VAL A 75 -23.22 15.68 18.67
N GLU A 76 -23.52 14.97 19.77
CA GLU A 76 -23.20 15.41 21.14
C GLU A 76 -21.70 15.39 21.43
N GLU A 77 -20.96 14.38 20.95
CA GLU A 77 -19.50 14.29 21.09
C GLU A 77 -18.74 15.31 20.24
N GLU A 78 -19.26 15.65 19.06
CA GLU A 78 -18.72 16.71 18.19
C GLU A 78 -19.04 18.11 18.71
N ASN A 79 -20.04 18.27 19.58
CA ASN A 79 -20.37 19.51 20.30
C ASN A 79 -20.36 19.31 21.82
N PRO A 80 -19.19 19.07 22.44
CA PRO A 80 -19.14 18.91 23.89
C PRO A 80 -19.69 20.17 24.56
N GLU A 81 -20.57 19.99 25.56
CA GLU A 81 -21.03 21.11 26.39
C GLU A 81 -19.81 21.92 26.86
N PRO A 82 -19.89 23.27 26.82
CA PRO A 82 -18.77 24.11 27.23
C PRO A 82 -18.38 23.75 28.66
N LEU A 83 -17.17 23.20 28.82
CA LEU A 83 -16.62 22.85 30.12
C LEU A 83 -16.78 24.03 31.09
N PRO A 84 -17.13 23.79 32.37
CA PRO A 84 -17.24 24.85 33.35
C PRO A 84 -15.93 25.66 33.38
N PRO A 85 -16.00 27.00 33.51
CA PRO A 85 -14.84 27.86 33.36
C PRO A 85 -13.75 27.46 34.34
N THR A 86 -12.65 26.94 33.82
CA THR A 86 -11.43 26.71 34.60
C THR A 86 -10.79 28.06 34.93
N PRO A 87 -10.23 28.25 36.14
CA PRO A 87 -9.63 29.51 36.53
C PRO A 87 -8.46 29.86 35.59
N SER A 88 -8.52 31.08 35.07
CA SER A 88 -7.68 31.63 34.02
C SER A 88 -6.18 31.55 34.31
N SER A 89 -5.44 30.89 33.42
CA SER A 89 -3.98 31.01 33.31
C SER A 89 -3.62 32.28 32.50
N PRO A 90 -2.65 33.11 32.92
CA PRO A 90 -2.44 34.45 32.39
C PRO A 90 -1.53 34.45 31.15
N THR A 91 -1.94 33.81 30.06
CA THR A 91 -1.36 34.06 28.72
C THR A 91 -2.27 33.52 27.62
N ARG A 92 -3.42 34.17 27.37
CA ARG A 92 -4.23 33.90 26.18
C ARG A 92 -4.97 35.17 25.75
N ALA A 93 -4.47 35.84 24.72
CA ALA A 93 -5.23 36.87 24.01
C ALA A 93 -6.33 36.19 23.20
N SER A 94 -7.56 36.61 23.43
CA SER A 94 -8.79 36.05 22.89
C SER A 94 -9.05 36.52 21.45
N SER A 95 -9.08 35.58 20.51
CA SER A 95 -9.83 35.71 19.25
C SER A 95 -10.94 34.68 19.25
N SER A 96 -12.09 35.04 19.80
CA SER A 96 -13.32 34.24 19.76
C SER A 96 -14.01 34.46 18.41
N GLN A 97 -13.79 33.56 17.46
CA GLN A 97 -14.75 33.30 16.40
C GLN A 97 -15.39 31.95 16.71
N SER A 98 -16.63 32.00 17.18
CA SER A 98 -17.52 30.85 17.30
C SER A 98 -17.88 30.39 15.88
N GLY A 99 -17.18 29.38 15.37
CA GLY A 99 -17.66 28.64 14.21
C GLY A 99 -18.82 27.78 14.65
N GLU A 100 -19.99 27.97 14.04
CA GLU A 100 -21.09 27.01 14.18
C GLU A 100 -20.61 25.64 13.65
N PRO A 101 -20.95 24.52 14.32
CA PRO A 101 -20.67 23.19 13.81
C PRO A 101 -21.32 23.05 12.43
N LEU A 102 -20.55 22.57 11.44
CA LEU A 102 -21.10 22.26 10.13
C LEU A 102 -22.20 21.20 10.31
N PRO A 103 -23.36 21.36 9.67
CA PRO A 103 -24.38 20.32 9.69
C PRO A 103 -23.81 19.03 9.08
N PRO A 104 -24.24 17.84 9.54
CA PRO A 104 -23.85 16.57 8.95
C PRO A 104 -24.06 16.61 7.43
N LEU A 105 -23.18 15.93 6.68
CA LEU A 105 -23.33 15.84 5.23
C LEU A 105 -24.75 15.30 4.95
N PRO A 106 -25.56 15.95 4.09
CA PRO A 106 -26.98 15.63 3.92
C PRO A 106 -27.33 14.16 3.59
N ASP A 107 -26.34 13.32 3.28
CA ASP A 107 -26.49 11.92 2.84
C ASP A 107 -26.28 10.87 3.96
N ASP A 108 -25.77 11.24 5.15
CA ASP A 108 -25.44 10.27 6.21
C ASP A 108 -26.67 9.51 6.71
N LYS A 109 -27.81 10.21 6.89
CA LYS A 109 -29.08 9.56 7.26
C LYS A 109 -29.59 8.59 6.21
N GLY A 110 -29.35 8.89 4.92
CA GLY A 110 -29.71 8.01 3.82
C GLY A 110 -28.90 6.72 3.87
N ARG A 111 -27.59 6.87 4.09
CA ARG A 111 -26.64 5.77 4.27
C ARG A 111 -27.00 4.87 5.46
N LEU A 112 -27.20 5.47 6.64
CA LEU A 112 -27.56 4.74 7.87
C LEU A 112 -28.86 3.95 7.73
N ARG A 113 -29.90 4.53 7.11
CA ARG A 113 -31.15 3.80 6.84
C ARG A 113 -30.96 2.63 5.89
N LEU A 114 -30.04 2.74 4.93
CA LEU A 114 -29.73 1.67 4.00
C LEU A 114 -28.92 0.54 4.67
N LEU A 115 -28.00 0.85 5.59
CA LEU A 115 -27.38 -0.14 6.47
C LEU A 115 -28.43 -0.81 7.38
N GLY A 116 -29.39 -0.03 7.88
CA GLY A 116 -30.54 -0.54 8.63
C GLY A 116 -31.40 -1.52 7.81
N TYR A 117 -31.60 -1.25 6.52
CA TYR A 117 -32.27 -2.20 5.61
C TYR A 117 -31.48 -3.50 5.48
N LEU A 118 -30.16 -3.43 5.23
CA LEU A 118 -29.30 -4.62 5.13
C LEU A 118 -29.34 -5.46 6.42
N CYS A 119 -29.25 -4.80 7.58
CA CYS A 119 -29.37 -5.43 8.88
C CYS A 119 -30.73 -6.14 9.05
N ALA A 120 -31.84 -5.45 8.74
CA ALA A 120 -33.17 -6.04 8.77
C ALA A 120 -33.32 -7.22 7.80
N TYR A 121 -32.72 -7.12 6.61
CA TYR A 121 -32.77 -8.17 5.59
C TYR A 121 -32.07 -9.45 6.06
N LEU A 122 -30.86 -9.34 6.62
CA LEU A 122 -30.11 -10.49 7.14
C LEU A 122 -30.77 -11.07 8.41
N ASN A 123 -31.45 -10.24 9.20
CA ASN A 123 -32.27 -10.66 10.36
C ASN A 123 -33.63 -11.27 10.00
N ARG A 124 -33.93 -11.44 8.71
CA ARG A 124 -35.22 -11.99 8.23
C ARG A 124 -36.44 -11.11 8.54
N GLN A 125 -36.23 -9.80 8.70
CA GLN A 125 -37.26 -8.84 9.08
C GLN A 125 -37.84 -8.08 7.89
N THR A 126 -37.30 -8.26 6.68
CA THR A 126 -37.92 -7.70 5.47
C THR A 126 -38.83 -8.73 4.80
N ARG A 127 -39.81 -8.25 4.03
CA ARG A 127 -40.76 -9.08 3.30
C ARG A 127 -40.06 -10.09 2.38
N ASP A 128 -38.98 -9.63 1.74
CA ASP A 128 -38.23 -10.34 0.72
C ASP A 128 -37.01 -11.09 1.28
N SER A 129 -36.82 -11.08 2.60
CA SER A 129 -35.84 -11.95 3.25
C SER A 129 -36.15 -13.44 3.01
N PRO A 130 -35.11 -14.29 2.89
CA PRO A 130 -35.24 -15.73 2.96
C PRO A 130 -36.04 -16.18 4.19
N LYS A 131 -36.87 -17.23 4.04
CA LYS A 131 -37.73 -17.73 5.13
C LYS A 131 -37.03 -18.67 6.10
N GLU A 132 -35.82 -19.11 5.76
CA GLU A 132 -34.98 -19.95 6.62
C GLU A 132 -34.43 -19.14 7.80
N ALA A 133 -34.36 -19.75 8.99
CA ALA A 133 -33.77 -19.11 10.16
C ALA A 133 -32.30 -18.73 9.91
N SER A 134 -31.88 -17.58 10.42
CA SER A 134 -30.48 -17.15 10.34
C SER A 134 -29.60 -17.98 11.28
N LEU A 135 -28.54 -18.57 10.74
CA LEU A 135 -27.43 -19.21 11.45
C LEU A 135 -26.44 -18.17 12.00
N LEU A 136 -26.52 -16.92 11.54
CA LEU A 136 -25.71 -15.81 12.01
C LEU A 136 -26.18 -15.28 13.38
N GLY A 137 -27.37 -15.71 13.84
CA GLY A 137 -28.02 -15.15 15.01
C GLY A 137 -28.67 -13.80 14.70
N GLU A 138 -28.88 -12.99 15.75
CA GLU A 138 -29.28 -11.60 15.60
C GLU A 138 -28.06 -10.78 15.16
N ILE A 139 -28.19 -10.09 14.04
CA ILE A 139 -27.21 -9.15 13.53
C ILE A 139 -27.56 -7.77 14.08
N ILE A 140 -26.60 -7.10 14.70
CA ILE A 140 -26.81 -5.75 15.23
C ILE A 140 -26.15 -4.71 14.32
N TYR A 141 -26.66 -3.49 14.37
CA TYR A 141 -25.88 -2.35 13.91
C TYR A 141 -25.14 -1.76 15.10
N ASP A 142 -23.85 -1.50 14.95
CA ASP A 142 -23.06 -0.87 16.00
C ASP A 142 -21.96 0.00 15.38
N ALA A 143 -21.46 0.97 16.14
CA ALA A 143 -20.33 1.77 15.70
C ALA A 143 -19.07 0.90 15.61
N PRO A 144 -18.19 1.17 14.62
CA PRO A 144 -16.89 0.51 14.56
C PRO A 144 -16.20 0.62 15.92
N LYS A 145 -15.65 -0.51 16.40
CA LYS A 145 -14.93 -0.62 17.67
C LYS A 145 -15.79 -0.65 18.95
N GLU A 146 -17.10 -0.41 18.91
CA GLU A 146 -17.98 -0.54 20.09
C GLU A 146 -18.71 -1.88 20.14
N ALA A 147 -18.87 -2.51 18.98
CA ALA A 147 -19.60 -3.76 18.77
C ALA A 147 -19.24 -4.93 19.70
N SER A 148 -20.29 -5.63 20.14
CA SER A 148 -20.19 -6.87 20.90
C SER A 148 -19.51 -7.98 20.08
N SER A 149 -18.53 -8.63 20.69
CA SER A 149 -17.83 -9.78 20.11
C SER A 149 -18.70 -11.05 20.01
N ALA A 150 -19.88 -11.06 20.64
CA ALA A 150 -20.76 -12.23 20.68
C ALA A 150 -21.73 -12.31 19.48
N SER A 151 -21.87 -11.24 18.70
CA SER A 151 -22.86 -11.15 17.62
C SER A 151 -22.22 -10.72 16.32
N TRP A 152 -22.78 -11.17 15.20
CA TRP A 152 -22.50 -10.56 13.92
C TRP A 152 -23.02 -9.12 13.93
N HIS A 153 -22.30 -8.21 13.28
CA HIS A 153 -22.72 -6.81 13.23
C HIS A 153 -22.39 -6.18 11.90
N ILE A 154 -23.10 -5.10 11.59
CA ILE A 154 -22.88 -4.26 10.43
C ILE A 154 -22.36 -2.92 10.90
N THR A 155 -21.28 -2.47 10.29
CA THR A 155 -20.63 -1.19 10.52
C THR A 155 -20.65 -0.36 9.24
N GLN A 156 -20.61 0.95 9.43
CA GLN A 156 -20.29 1.87 8.35
C GLN A 156 -18.77 1.83 8.12
N ASP A 157 -18.37 1.54 6.88
CA ASP A 157 -16.98 1.67 6.46
C ASP A 157 -16.84 2.74 5.37
N ASP A 158 -16.15 3.82 5.71
CA ASP A 158 -15.92 4.95 4.81
C ASP A 158 -14.86 4.66 3.74
N SER A 159 -14.14 3.54 3.85
CA SER A 159 -13.20 3.08 2.81
C SER A 159 -13.94 2.54 1.58
N VAL A 160 -15.20 2.10 1.74
CA VAL A 160 -16.03 1.49 0.70
C VAL A 160 -17.08 2.48 0.20
N MET A 161 -16.91 2.94 -1.04
CA MET A 161 -17.79 3.93 -1.67
C MET A 161 -18.36 3.42 -3.00
N PRO A 162 -19.51 2.71 -3.01
CA PRO A 162 -20.07 2.17 -4.25
C PRO A 162 -20.49 3.27 -5.22
N SER A 163 -20.28 3.00 -6.51
CA SER A 163 -20.71 3.86 -7.61
C SER A 163 -21.76 3.14 -8.46
N ARG A 164 -22.92 3.77 -8.65
CA ARG A 164 -24.00 3.17 -9.46
C ARG A 164 -23.55 2.95 -10.91
N SER A 165 -22.86 3.93 -11.48
CA SER A 165 -22.40 3.91 -12.88
C SER A 165 -21.12 3.09 -13.03
N GLU A 166 -20.15 3.25 -12.13
CA GLU A 166 -18.82 2.66 -12.33
C GLU A 166 -18.72 1.24 -11.79
N THR A 167 -19.41 0.90 -10.69
CA THR A 167 -19.31 -0.43 -10.07
C THR A 167 -20.57 -1.29 -10.24
N LEU A 168 -21.76 -0.75 -9.98
CA LEU A 168 -23.01 -1.55 -10.04
C LEU A 168 -23.46 -1.86 -11.48
N ALA A 169 -23.53 -0.86 -12.36
CA ALA A 169 -24.03 -1.02 -13.73
C ALA A 169 -23.25 -2.09 -14.53
N PRO A 170 -21.89 -2.07 -14.56
CA PRO A 170 -21.12 -3.13 -15.19
C PRO A 170 -21.30 -4.48 -14.50
N ARG A 171 -21.42 -4.50 -13.17
CA ARG A 171 -21.56 -5.73 -12.39
C ARG A 171 -22.83 -6.50 -12.71
N LEU A 172 -23.93 -5.77 -12.91
CA LEU A 172 -25.24 -6.33 -13.24
C LEU A 172 -25.54 -6.36 -14.74
N ASN A 173 -24.64 -5.81 -15.57
CA ASN A 173 -24.86 -5.64 -17.01
C ASN A 173 -26.18 -4.91 -17.32
N ILE A 174 -26.38 -3.78 -16.63
CA ILE A 174 -27.53 -2.88 -16.80
C ILE A 174 -27.06 -1.50 -17.24
N THR A 175 -27.96 -0.71 -17.80
CA THR A 175 -27.68 0.69 -18.17
C THR A 175 -27.49 1.56 -16.92
N GLU A 176 -26.81 2.70 -17.07
CA GLU A 176 -26.71 3.69 -15.99
C GLU A 176 -28.09 4.19 -15.53
N ASP A 177 -29.04 4.32 -16.45
CA ASP A 177 -30.42 4.72 -16.13
C ASP A 177 -31.14 3.67 -15.30
N GLU A 178 -30.96 2.37 -15.60
CA GLU A 178 -31.46 1.30 -14.74
C GLU A 178 -30.75 1.27 -13.38
N ALA A 179 -29.45 1.55 -13.34
CA ALA A 179 -28.70 1.63 -12.08
C ALA A 179 -29.20 2.77 -11.17
N LYS A 180 -29.76 3.85 -11.73
CA LYS A 180 -30.44 4.90 -10.95
C LYS A 180 -31.63 4.34 -10.18
N GLU A 181 -32.22 3.21 -10.54
CA GLU A 181 -33.30 2.57 -9.79
C GLU A 181 -32.83 1.85 -8.52
N TYR A 182 -31.54 1.87 -8.21
CA TYR A 182 -30.98 1.27 -7.00
C TYR A 182 -30.55 2.31 -5.96
N ARG A 183 -30.66 1.92 -4.69
CA ARG A 183 -29.91 2.51 -3.59
C ARG A 183 -28.68 1.63 -3.36
N VAL A 184 -27.54 2.27 -3.10
CA VAL A 184 -26.25 1.58 -2.91
C VAL A 184 -25.59 2.09 -1.63
N VAL A 185 -24.90 1.20 -0.90
CA VAL A 185 -24.12 1.53 0.29
C VAL A 185 -22.89 0.64 0.40
N GLY A 186 -21.77 1.22 0.79
CA GLY A 186 -20.60 0.46 1.24
C GLY A 186 -20.77 0.11 2.71
N ALA A 187 -20.61 -1.17 3.03
CA ALA A 187 -20.83 -1.74 4.34
C ALA A 187 -19.67 -2.65 4.73
N GLU A 188 -19.43 -2.76 6.02
CA GLU A 188 -18.55 -3.79 6.59
C GLU A 188 -19.43 -4.72 7.44
N ILE A 189 -19.34 -6.03 7.17
CA ILE A 189 -20.00 -7.06 7.98
C ILE A 189 -18.94 -7.73 8.82
N VAL A 190 -19.08 -7.65 10.14
CA VAL A 190 -18.14 -8.21 11.08
C VAL A 190 -18.74 -9.42 11.78
N SER A 191 -18.00 -10.51 11.85
CA SER A 191 -18.47 -11.73 12.51
C SER A 191 -18.48 -11.63 14.02
N SER A 192 -19.31 -12.45 14.67
CA SER A 192 -19.04 -12.83 16.06
C SER A 192 -17.64 -13.47 16.19
N VAL A 193 -17.12 -13.61 17.41
CA VAL A 193 -15.90 -14.42 17.64
C VAL A 193 -16.20 -15.90 17.37
N LEU A 194 -15.48 -16.45 16.41
CA LEU A 194 -15.62 -17.81 15.91
C LEU A 194 -14.55 -18.71 16.52
N ASN A 195 -14.91 -19.97 16.76
CA ASN A 195 -13.97 -20.99 17.19
C ASN A 195 -13.24 -21.58 15.97
N PHE A 196 -11.93 -21.36 15.86
CA PHE A 196 -11.14 -21.87 14.73
C PHE A 196 -11.23 -23.40 14.59
N ASN A 197 -11.25 -24.11 15.72
CA ASN A 197 -11.34 -25.57 15.75
C ASN A 197 -12.71 -26.13 15.35
N ASP A 198 -13.76 -25.32 15.39
CA ASP A 198 -15.12 -25.74 15.04
C ASP A 198 -15.55 -25.22 13.67
N MET A 199 -14.83 -25.70 12.63
CA MET A 199 -15.09 -25.34 11.24
C MET A 199 -16.53 -25.59 10.80
N ARG A 200 -17.20 -26.60 11.36
CA ARG A 200 -18.56 -26.96 10.96
C ARG A 200 -19.54 -25.82 11.21
N THR A 201 -19.39 -25.13 12.33
CA THR A 201 -20.31 -24.06 12.76
C THR A 201 -20.11 -22.82 11.90
N TRP A 202 -18.90 -22.29 11.81
CA TRP A 202 -18.66 -21.05 11.07
C TRP A 202 -18.70 -21.22 9.55
N TYR A 203 -18.34 -22.39 9.00
CA TYR A 203 -18.49 -22.63 7.56
C TYR A 203 -19.95 -22.62 7.12
N ALA A 204 -20.85 -23.15 7.95
CA ALA A 204 -22.29 -23.10 7.67
C ALA A 204 -22.82 -21.64 7.66
N GLN A 205 -22.32 -20.80 8.57
CA GLN A 205 -22.60 -19.36 8.60
C GLN A 205 -22.12 -18.66 7.33
N LEU A 206 -20.88 -18.90 6.88
CA LEU A 206 -20.36 -18.32 5.64
C LEU A 206 -21.17 -18.73 4.42
N ARG A 207 -21.58 -20.00 4.32
CA ARG A 207 -22.45 -20.47 3.22
C ARG A 207 -23.80 -19.76 3.22
N GLN A 208 -24.40 -19.56 4.39
CA GLN A 208 -25.65 -18.82 4.47
C GLN A 208 -25.46 -17.35 4.09
N LEU A 209 -24.41 -16.70 4.61
CA LEU A 209 -24.10 -15.31 4.29
C LEU A 209 -23.90 -15.11 2.78
N ASN A 210 -23.12 -15.98 2.13
CA ASN A 210 -22.93 -15.96 0.67
C ASN A 210 -24.26 -16.14 -0.09
N LYS A 211 -25.10 -17.08 0.34
CA LYS A 211 -26.43 -17.30 -0.25
C LYS A 211 -27.34 -16.07 -0.09
N ASP A 212 -27.33 -15.46 1.09
CA ASP A 212 -28.20 -14.33 1.43
C ASP A 212 -27.78 -13.04 0.71
N LEU A 213 -26.48 -12.85 0.52
CA LEU A 213 -25.91 -11.68 -0.15
C LEU A 213 -25.78 -11.83 -1.67
N ALA A 214 -25.96 -13.02 -2.23
CA ALA A 214 -26.03 -13.18 -3.67
C ALA A 214 -27.22 -12.37 -4.25
N PHE A 215 -27.05 -11.81 -5.44
CA PHE A 215 -28.15 -11.15 -6.13
C PHE A 215 -29.31 -12.12 -6.35
N ASP A 216 -30.53 -11.69 -6.01
CA ASP A 216 -31.72 -12.50 -6.25
C ASP A 216 -31.99 -12.68 -7.75
N SER A 217 -32.89 -13.59 -8.11
CA SER A 217 -33.19 -13.91 -9.52
C SER A 217 -33.76 -12.73 -10.33
N ASN A 218 -34.31 -11.72 -9.67
CA ASN A 218 -34.86 -10.50 -10.27
C ASN A 218 -33.87 -9.33 -10.19
N LEU A 219 -32.66 -9.59 -9.70
CA LEU A 219 -31.62 -8.61 -9.40
C LEU A 219 -32.11 -7.49 -8.47
N ASN A 220 -33.11 -7.72 -7.63
CA ASN A 220 -33.69 -6.60 -6.87
C ASN A 220 -32.79 -6.13 -5.73
N GLN A 221 -31.98 -7.03 -5.18
CA GLN A 221 -31.00 -6.72 -4.15
C GLN A 221 -29.86 -7.75 -4.16
N GLY A 222 -28.72 -7.35 -3.61
CA GLY A 222 -27.54 -8.20 -3.49
C GLY A 222 -26.30 -7.39 -3.14
N ALA A 223 -25.24 -8.09 -2.76
CA ALA A 223 -23.92 -7.53 -2.56
C ALA A 223 -22.99 -7.83 -3.72
N TRP A 224 -21.99 -6.98 -3.90
CA TRP A 224 -20.85 -7.24 -4.76
C TRP A 224 -19.58 -6.71 -4.12
N LEU A 225 -18.47 -7.07 -4.77
CA LEU A 225 -17.13 -6.78 -4.34
C LEU A 225 -16.42 -6.08 -5.51
N ASN A 226 -15.53 -5.16 -5.20
CA ASN A 226 -14.78 -4.35 -6.15
C ASN A 226 -13.28 -4.34 -5.76
N GLU A 227 -12.44 -3.53 -6.40
CA GLU A 227 -11.01 -3.46 -6.04
C GLU A 227 -10.70 -2.79 -4.69
N ILE A 228 -11.65 -2.11 -4.07
CA ILE A 228 -11.47 -1.45 -2.76
C ILE A 228 -12.06 -2.26 -1.60
N THR A 229 -12.80 -3.35 -1.87
CA THR A 229 -13.32 -4.26 -0.83
C THR A 229 -12.30 -5.32 -0.43
N HIS A 230 -12.07 -5.47 0.87
CA HIS A 230 -11.13 -6.42 1.46
C HIS A 230 -11.82 -7.43 2.39
N LEU A 231 -11.07 -8.48 2.73
CA LEU A 231 -11.42 -9.43 3.78
C LEU A 231 -10.34 -9.34 4.86
N HIS A 232 -10.72 -8.92 6.07
CA HIS A 232 -9.82 -8.95 7.22
C HIS A 232 -10.12 -10.16 8.09
N ALA A 233 -9.06 -10.76 8.64
CA ALA A 233 -9.15 -11.84 9.61
C ALA A 233 -8.37 -11.48 10.87
N HIS A 234 -9.04 -11.52 12.02
CA HIS A 234 -8.47 -11.21 13.33
C HIS A 234 -8.28 -12.50 14.12
N PHE A 235 -7.06 -12.83 14.53
CA PHE A 235 -6.78 -14.01 15.34
C PHE A 235 -6.46 -13.65 16.79
N GLY A 236 -7.05 -14.41 17.70
CA GLY A 236 -6.79 -14.42 19.14
C GLY A 236 -6.49 -15.84 19.63
N ILE A 237 -5.91 -15.95 20.82
CA ILE A 237 -5.77 -17.23 21.53
C ILE A 237 -6.84 -17.23 22.63
N ARG A 238 -7.67 -18.29 22.68
CA ARG A 238 -8.73 -18.39 23.68
C ARG A 238 -8.12 -18.34 25.09
N ASP A 239 -8.72 -17.48 25.94
CA ASP A 239 -8.36 -17.30 27.35
C ASP A 239 -6.89 -16.90 27.61
N LYS A 240 -6.15 -16.47 26.58
CA LYS A 240 -4.74 -16.08 26.67
C LYS A 240 -4.48 -14.82 25.84
N THR A 241 -3.61 -13.96 26.33
CA THR A 241 -3.08 -12.85 25.54
C THR A 241 -2.03 -13.38 24.57
N ILE A 242 -2.01 -12.91 23.32
CA ILE A 242 -0.91 -13.20 22.40
C ILE A 242 0.35 -12.54 22.94
N SER A 243 1.41 -13.32 23.17
CA SER A 243 2.68 -12.78 23.65
C SER A 243 3.43 -12.04 22.53
N LEU A 244 4.36 -11.17 22.92
CA LEU A 244 5.24 -10.48 21.98
C LEU A 244 5.99 -11.46 21.07
N ASP A 245 6.48 -12.59 21.61
CA ASP A 245 7.22 -13.57 20.83
C ASP A 245 6.36 -14.25 19.76
N VAL A 246 5.08 -14.52 20.07
CA VAL A 246 4.13 -15.04 19.07
C VAL A 246 3.89 -14.00 17.97
N ALA A 247 3.64 -12.75 18.35
CA ALA A 247 3.44 -11.67 17.38
C ALA A 247 4.67 -11.48 16.48
N LYS A 248 5.89 -11.45 17.05
CA LYS A 248 7.15 -11.41 16.30
C LYS A 248 7.25 -12.57 15.32
N ASN A 249 7.01 -13.80 15.77
CA ASN A 249 7.09 -14.98 14.92
C ASN A 249 6.09 -14.93 13.76
N VAL A 250 4.86 -14.47 14.00
CA VAL A 250 3.86 -14.26 12.94
C VAL A 250 4.36 -13.23 11.92
N CYS A 251 4.86 -12.09 12.38
CA CYS A 251 5.36 -11.04 11.48
C CYS A 251 6.59 -11.51 10.69
N VAL A 252 7.51 -12.25 11.31
CA VAL A 252 8.68 -12.82 10.62
C VAL A 252 8.24 -13.82 9.55
N LEU A 253 7.38 -14.80 9.90
CA LEU A 253 6.86 -15.76 8.94
C LEU A 253 6.12 -15.06 7.79
N TYR A 254 5.20 -14.17 8.10
CA TYR A 254 4.43 -13.49 7.08
C TYR A 254 5.32 -12.64 6.16
N GLY A 255 6.22 -11.83 6.73
CA GLY A 255 7.09 -10.94 5.95
C GLY A 255 8.16 -11.66 5.12
N LEU A 256 8.69 -12.79 5.61
CA LEU A 256 9.64 -13.60 4.84
C LEU A 256 8.98 -14.25 3.61
N PHE A 257 7.73 -14.68 3.75
CA PHE A 257 6.97 -15.39 2.70
C PHE A 257 5.97 -14.52 1.96
N GLU A 258 6.01 -13.20 2.16
CA GLU A 258 5.04 -12.25 1.60
C GLU A 258 4.94 -12.33 0.07
N ASN A 259 6.05 -12.54 -0.64
CA ASN A 259 6.04 -12.75 -2.11
C ASN A 259 5.22 -13.99 -2.53
N GLU A 260 5.34 -15.08 -1.77
CA GLU A 260 4.60 -16.31 -2.03
C GLU A 260 3.10 -16.07 -1.77
N ILE A 261 2.77 -15.43 -0.65
CA ILE A 261 1.40 -15.09 -0.26
C ILE A 261 0.74 -14.18 -1.32
N GLU A 262 1.42 -13.13 -1.75
CA GLU A 262 0.96 -12.21 -2.80
C GLU A 262 0.67 -12.92 -4.12
N SER A 263 1.46 -13.95 -4.44
CA SER A 263 1.27 -14.70 -5.68
C SER A 263 -0.11 -15.36 -5.77
N TRP A 264 -0.75 -15.64 -4.63
CA TRP A 264 -2.07 -16.25 -4.57
C TRP A 264 -3.20 -15.23 -4.78
N LEU A 265 -2.93 -13.92 -4.66
CA LEU A 265 -3.93 -12.86 -4.71
C LEU A 265 -4.08 -12.24 -6.11
N PRO A 266 -5.24 -11.62 -6.45
CA PRO A 266 -5.38 -10.79 -7.64
C PRO A 266 -4.40 -9.60 -7.64
N VAL A 267 -3.95 -9.16 -8.81
CA VAL A 267 -2.92 -8.08 -8.90
C VAL A 267 -3.41 -6.76 -8.38
N SER A 268 -4.70 -6.44 -8.57
CA SER A 268 -5.33 -5.24 -8.00
C SER A 268 -5.14 -5.14 -6.48
N GLN A 269 -4.87 -6.27 -5.80
CA GLN A 269 -4.73 -6.35 -4.35
C GLN A 269 -3.27 -6.48 -3.88
N ARG A 270 -2.32 -6.77 -4.76
CA ARG A 270 -0.88 -6.90 -4.40
C ARG A 270 -0.20 -5.57 -4.14
N ASP A 271 -0.84 -4.46 -4.55
CA ASP A 271 -0.38 -3.08 -4.30
C ASP A 271 -1.56 -2.18 -3.91
N SER A 272 -2.55 -2.75 -3.21
CA SER A 272 -3.70 -1.99 -2.71
C SER A 272 -3.21 -0.86 -1.81
N MET A 273 -3.75 0.34 -2.01
CA MET A 273 -3.44 1.48 -1.15
C MET A 273 -3.99 1.32 0.28
N TRP A 274 -4.86 0.34 0.48
CA TRP A 274 -5.49 0.01 1.76
C TRP A 274 -4.86 -1.23 2.42
N CYS A 275 -3.96 -1.94 1.72
CA CYS A 275 -3.24 -3.06 2.29
C CYS A 275 -1.83 -3.17 1.69
N TYR A 276 -0.94 -2.32 2.17
CA TYR A 276 0.48 -2.39 1.88
C TYR A 276 1.10 -3.67 2.41
N ARG A 277 2.07 -4.15 1.64
CA ARG A 277 3.04 -5.15 2.06
C ARG A 277 3.59 -4.83 3.45
N LEU A 278 3.66 -5.84 4.32
CA LEU A 278 4.24 -5.76 5.65
C LEU A 278 5.67 -5.22 5.60
N ARG A 279 6.44 -5.66 4.61
CA ARG A 279 7.80 -5.20 4.33
C ARG A 279 7.87 -3.71 3.96
N ARG A 280 6.85 -3.17 3.29
CA ARG A 280 6.86 -1.79 2.78
C ARG A 280 6.91 -0.75 3.89
N GLY A 281 6.32 -1.01 5.06
CA GLY A 281 6.42 -0.10 6.22
C GLY A 281 7.85 0.03 6.77
N MET A 282 8.69 -0.98 6.54
CA MET A 282 10.11 -0.96 6.89
C MET A 282 11.00 -0.36 5.79
N GLU A 283 10.56 -0.44 4.54
CA GLU A 283 11.28 0.07 3.37
C GLU A 283 11.07 1.55 3.07
N LYS A 284 10.00 2.14 3.60
CA LYS A 284 9.69 3.56 3.46
C LYS A 284 10.48 4.38 4.48
N GLU A 285 10.76 5.64 4.11
CA GLU A 285 11.31 6.63 5.02
C GLU A 285 10.37 6.81 6.22
N ARG A 286 10.93 6.85 7.43
CA ARG A 286 10.16 6.91 8.67
C ARG A 286 10.35 8.25 9.33
N LEU A 287 9.32 8.76 9.98
CA LEU A 287 9.54 9.84 10.93
C LEU A 287 9.94 9.18 12.26
N ALA A 288 10.86 9.82 12.96
CA ALA A 288 11.22 9.42 14.32
C ALA A 288 11.53 10.67 15.11
N TYR A 289 11.21 10.66 16.41
CA TYR A 289 11.75 11.66 17.30
C TYR A 289 13.28 11.60 17.32
N THR A 290 13.92 12.76 17.46
CA THR A 290 15.32 12.84 17.86
C THR A 290 15.51 12.19 19.24
N ASP A 291 16.75 11.80 19.58
CA ASP A 291 17.04 11.10 20.84
C ASP A 291 16.58 11.86 22.09
N ASP A 292 16.56 13.20 22.02
CA ASP A 292 16.08 14.10 23.08
C ASP A 292 14.56 14.37 23.05
N ARG A 293 13.85 13.83 22.06
CA ARG A 293 12.42 14.00 21.80
C ARG A 293 11.97 15.45 21.63
N THR A 294 12.87 16.35 21.23
CA THR A 294 12.51 17.76 21.00
C THR A 294 12.11 18.06 19.55
N ASP A 295 12.54 17.22 18.60
CA ASP A 295 12.26 17.38 17.17
C ASP A 295 11.89 16.04 16.52
N VAL A 296 11.46 16.09 15.25
CA VAL A 296 11.17 14.92 14.41
C VAL A 296 12.14 14.91 13.23
N GLN A 297 12.84 13.80 13.03
CA GLN A 297 13.72 13.55 11.89
C GLN A 297 13.12 12.52 10.93
N LEU A 298 13.44 12.68 9.64
CA LEU A 298 13.14 11.69 8.62
C LEU A 298 14.30 10.69 8.53
N LEU A 299 14.06 9.47 9.00
CA LEU A 299 14.98 8.35 8.85
C LEU A 299 14.83 7.75 7.45
N PRO A 300 15.94 7.42 6.76
CA PRO A 300 15.88 6.78 5.46
C PRO A 300 15.21 5.41 5.58
N GLY A 301 14.45 5.05 4.54
CA GLY A 301 13.89 3.71 4.45
C GLY A 301 14.98 2.65 4.43
N LYS A 302 14.74 1.53 5.11
CA LYS A 302 15.74 0.46 5.20
C LYS A 302 15.63 -0.47 3.99
N ARG A 303 16.77 -1.01 3.57
CA ARG A 303 16.85 -2.12 2.62
C ARG A 303 17.50 -3.26 3.36
N TYR A 304 16.81 -4.38 3.43
CA TYR A 304 17.23 -5.50 4.26
C TYR A 304 17.24 -6.79 3.45
N THR A 305 18.09 -7.71 3.90
CA THR A 305 18.05 -9.13 3.61
C THR A 305 16.99 -9.82 4.48
N PRO A 306 16.57 -11.06 4.16
CA PRO A 306 15.68 -11.85 5.01
C PRO A 306 16.14 -11.93 6.47
N SER A 307 17.44 -12.13 6.69
CA SER A 307 18.03 -12.15 8.04
C SER A 307 17.90 -10.83 8.77
N GLU A 308 18.28 -9.71 8.12
CA GLU A 308 18.18 -8.37 8.73
C GLU A 308 16.72 -7.99 9.02
N TYR A 309 15.78 -8.39 8.16
CA TYR A 309 14.34 -8.22 8.43
C TYR A 309 13.95 -8.90 9.74
N ALA A 310 14.28 -10.19 9.89
CA ALA A 310 13.95 -10.95 11.08
C ALA A 310 14.61 -10.35 12.33
N ASP A 311 15.89 -9.95 12.24
CA ASP A 311 16.62 -9.36 13.36
C ASP A 311 15.96 -8.05 13.84
N ILE A 312 15.50 -7.19 12.92
CA ILE A 312 14.77 -5.96 13.28
C ILE A 312 13.49 -6.29 14.04
N ILE A 313 12.72 -7.28 13.57
CA ILE A 313 11.48 -7.70 14.23
C ILE A 313 11.77 -8.26 15.64
N TYR A 314 12.79 -9.13 15.78
CA TYR A 314 13.16 -9.71 17.06
C TYR A 314 13.77 -8.71 18.05
N ALA A 315 14.37 -7.61 17.57
CA ALA A 315 14.94 -6.55 18.39
C ALA A 315 13.89 -5.69 19.14
N THR A 316 12.63 -5.75 18.74
CA THR A 316 11.54 -4.99 19.39
C THR A 316 11.29 -5.49 20.82
N ASN A 317 11.04 -4.61 21.79
CA ASN A 317 10.94 -4.99 23.20
C ASN A 317 9.50 -5.09 23.72
N ASN A 318 8.53 -4.59 22.96
CA ASN A 318 7.11 -4.63 23.29
C ASN A 318 6.24 -4.58 22.01
N LEU A 319 4.93 -4.83 22.16
CA LEU A 319 3.99 -4.87 21.03
C LEU A 319 3.86 -3.52 20.33
N GLN A 320 4.06 -2.42 21.05
CA GLN A 320 3.99 -1.07 20.48
C GLN A 320 5.20 -0.81 19.57
N GLU A 321 6.42 -1.15 20.03
CA GLU A 321 7.64 -1.09 19.20
C GLU A 321 7.53 -2.00 17.98
N LEU A 322 6.98 -3.21 18.14
CA LEU A 322 6.75 -4.09 17.00
C LEU A 322 5.76 -3.47 16.01
N LYS A 323 4.62 -2.96 16.47
CA LYS A 323 3.67 -2.26 15.63
C LYS A 323 4.32 -1.09 14.90
N THR A 324 5.15 -0.32 15.61
CA THR A 324 5.94 0.80 15.09
C THR A 324 6.86 0.38 13.95
N GLU A 325 7.58 -0.71 14.11
CA GLU A 325 8.48 -1.22 13.08
C GLU A 325 7.72 -1.65 11.82
N LEU A 326 6.58 -2.33 11.98
CA LEU A 326 5.78 -2.84 10.88
C LEU A 326 5.07 -1.72 10.10
N SER A 327 4.46 -0.77 10.81
CA SER A 327 3.69 0.31 10.19
C SER A 327 4.57 1.49 9.76
N GLY A 328 5.74 1.66 10.38
CA GLY A 328 6.57 2.84 10.24
C GLY A 328 6.09 4.05 11.05
N TRP A 329 5.22 3.85 12.05
CA TRP A 329 4.78 4.88 13.02
C TRP A 329 5.58 4.81 14.31
N THR A 330 6.20 5.88 14.80
CA THR A 330 6.74 5.83 16.18
C THR A 330 5.63 5.96 17.24
N ALA A 331 5.80 5.25 18.37
CA ALA A 331 4.86 5.30 19.48
C ALA A 331 4.68 6.74 19.99
N GLY A 332 3.45 7.27 19.92
CA GLY A 332 3.14 8.64 20.35
C GLY A 332 3.16 9.68 19.23
N GLU A 333 3.52 9.31 17.99
CA GLU A 333 3.18 10.13 16.83
C GLU A 333 1.65 10.22 16.72
N TRP A 334 1.13 11.44 16.84
CA TRP A 334 -0.22 11.78 16.40
C TRP A 334 -0.04 12.73 15.22
N VAL A 335 -0.07 12.17 14.00
CA VAL A 335 -0.29 12.98 12.80
C VAL A 335 -1.76 12.85 12.52
N GLY A 336 -2.58 13.55 13.30
CA GLY A 336 -3.98 13.73 12.90
C GLY A 336 -3.97 14.23 11.46
N LEU A 337 -4.90 13.75 10.62
CA LEU A 337 -5.23 14.50 9.43
C LEU A 337 -5.35 15.94 9.89
N VAL A 338 -4.59 16.85 9.28
CA VAL A 338 -4.90 18.27 9.39
C VAL A 338 -6.27 18.38 8.74
N ALA A 339 -7.32 18.14 9.53
CA ALA A 339 -8.66 18.54 9.19
C ALA A 339 -8.49 19.98 8.78
N ALA A 340 -9.12 20.37 7.67
CA ALA A 340 -8.97 21.68 7.04
C ALA A 340 -9.33 22.87 7.97
N HIS A 341 -9.53 22.64 9.26
CA HIS A 341 -10.11 23.51 10.27
C HIS A 341 -9.21 23.72 11.48
N GLY A 342 -7.88 23.70 11.30
CA GLY A 342 -6.96 24.57 12.06
C GLY A 342 -7.04 24.57 13.60
N ALA A 343 -7.52 23.49 14.24
CA ALA A 343 -7.54 23.38 15.69
C ALA A 343 -6.40 22.45 16.14
N ILE A 344 -5.27 23.08 16.47
CA ILE A 344 -4.04 22.42 16.92
C ILE A 344 -4.02 22.34 18.45
N GLY A 345 -3.79 21.13 18.93
CA GLY A 345 -3.19 20.81 20.22
C GLY A 345 -1.94 19.94 20.07
N ARG A 346 -1.00 20.34 19.18
CA ARG A 346 0.34 19.75 18.85
C ARG A 346 0.37 18.43 18.06
N PRO A 347 1.39 18.18 17.20
CA PRO A 347 2.48 19.05 16.72
C PRO A 347 2.13 19.76 15.39
N SER A 348 2.54 21.03 15.30
CA SER A 348 2.49 21.84 14.09
C SER A 348 3.78 21.64 13.30
N LEU A 349 3.72 20.90 12.20
CA LEU A 349 4.64 21.06 11.07
C LEU A 349 3.80 20.93 9.81
N THR A 350 3.84 21.96 8.97
CA THR A 350 3.26 22.04 7.64
C THR A 350 3.82 20.92 6.74
N LEU A 351 3.28 19.72 6.90
CA LEU A 351 3.58 18.54 6.10
C LEU A 351 2.42 18.34 5.11
N GLY A 352 2.22 19.28 4.19
CA GLY A 352 1.08 19.24 3.25
C GLY A 352 1.09 17.99 2.36
N GLU A 353 2.18 17.76 1.63
CA GLU A 353 2.37 16.54 0.82
C GLU A 353 2.81 15.34 1.68
N THR A 354 3.62 15.58 2.70
CA THR A 354 4.13 14.52 3.57
C THR A 354 3.00 13.90 4.40
N ALA A 355 1.92 14.61 4.73
CA ALA A 355 0.74 14.04 5.40
C ALA A 355 0.06 12.96 4.54
N ARG A 356 0.03 13.08 3.21
CA ARG A 356 -0.44 11.99 2.33
C ARG A 356 0.54 10.82 2.36
N THR A 357 1.84 11.06 2.36
CA THR A 357 2.86 10.00 2.51
C THR A 357 2.88 9.35 3.91
N LEU A 358 2.31 10.03 4.92
CA LEU A 358 2.23 9.62 6.31
C LEU A 358 0.93 8.89 6.67
N GLY A 359 -0.23 9.34 6.15
CA GLY A 359 -1.55 8.71 6.39
C GLY A 359 -1.68 7.30 5.78
N VAL A 360 -0.75 6.96 4.91
CA VAL A 360 -0.61 5.71 4.15
C VAL A 360 0.03 4.57 4.99
N ARG A 361 0.31 4.81 6.27
CA ARG A 361 1.14 3.91 7.12
C ARG A 361 0.37 2.97 8.04
N GLU A 362 -0.94 3.14 8.22
CA GLU A 362 -1.77 2.25 9.06
C GLU A 362 -2.28 0.99 8.35
N TRP A 363 -1.97 0.87 7.07
CA TRP A 363 -2.61 -0.04 6.15
C TRP A 363 -1.63 -1.15 5.76
N VAL A 364 -1.12 -1.91 6.72
CA VAL A 364 -0.17 -3.02 6.45
C VAL A 364 -0.89 -4.38 6.45
N ALA A 365 -0.36 -5.32 5.68
CA ALA A 365 -0.88 -6.67 5.48
C ALA A 365 -1.10 -7.44 6.78
N VAL A 366 -0.26 -7.18 7.79
CA VAL A 366 -0.41 -7.71 9.15
C VAL A 366 -0.35 -6.55 10.14
N ASN A 367 -1.47 -6.29 10.80
CA ASN A 367 -1.60 -5.27 11.83
C ASN A 367 -1.70 -5.90 13.23
N LEU A 368 -1.25 -5.15 14.24
CA LEU A 368 -1.40 -5.51 15.64
C LEU A 368 -2.54 -4.66 16.23
N SER A 369 -3.71 -5.27 16.35
CA SER A 369 -4.88 -4.65 16.97
C SER A 369 -4.72 -4.76 18.49
N LEU A 370 -4.11 -3.73 19.08
CA LEU A 370 -3.84 -3.68 20.52
C LEU A 370 -5.13 -3.75 21.35
N GLU A 371 -5.03 -4.35 22.54
CA GLU A 371 -6.14 -4.51 23.48
C GLU A 371 -6.78 -3.16 23.84
N ARG A 372 -8.11 -3.17 23.94
CA ARG A 372 -8.98 -2.05 24.35
C ARG A 372 -10.01 -2.56 25.35
N ALA A 373 -10.70 -1.64 26.03
CA ALA A 373 -11.64 -1.98 27.11
C ALA A 373 -12.70 -3.04 26.73
N ASN A 374 -13.10 -3.12 25.45
CA ASN A 374 -14.10 -4.03 24.93
C ASN A 374 -13.57 -5.00 23.84
N LYS A 375 -12.27 -4.97 23.52
CA LYS A 375 -11.67 -5.80 22.47
C LYS A 375 -10.31 -6.37 22.91
N PRO A 376 -10.10 -7.69 22.86
CA PRO A 376 -8.81 -8.27 23.20
C PRO A 376 -7.75 -7.89 22.15
N PHE A 377 -6.48 -8.10 22.48
CA PHE A 377 -5.42 -8.04 21.48
C PHE A 377 -5.66 -9.10 20.40
N THR A 378 -5.56 -8.71 19.13
CA THR A 378 -5.61 -9.63 17.98
C THR A 378 -4.50 -9.34 16.98
N ILE A 379 -4.08 -10.36 16.24
CA ILE A 379 -3.31 -10.19 15.01
C ILE A 379 -4.30 -10.11 13.86
N GLU A 380 -4.26 -9.01 13.12
CA GLU A 380 -5.17 -8.71 12.02
C GLU A 380 -4.45 -8.89 10.69
N PHE A 381 -5.03 -9.69 9.80
CA PHE A 381 -4.53 -9.94 8.46
C PHE A 381 -5.44 -9.25 7.46
N ARG A 382 -4.91 -8.28 6.72
CA ARG A 382 -5.67 -7.44 5.77
C ARG A 382 -5.48 -7.83 4.31
N HIS A 383 -4.49 -8.67 4.04
CA HIS A 383 -4.02 -8.97 2.69
C HIS A 383 -4.82 -10.09 2.04
N HIS A 384 -6.12 -9.88 1.91
CA HIS A 384 -6.99 -10.76 1.15
C HIS A 384 -8.02 -9.93 0.41
N HIS A 385 -8.26 -10.30 -0.85
CA HIS A 385 -9.28 -9.68 -1.66
C HIS A 385 -10.67 -9.90 -1.03
N GLY A 386 -11.54 -8.90 -1.12
CA GLY A 386 -12.94 -9.11 -0.76
C GLY A 386 -13.48 -10.33 -1.52
N THR A 387 -14.02 -11.29 -0.79
CA THR A 387 -14.69 -12.48 -1.35
C THR A 387 -15.84 -12.88 -0.45
N LEU A 388 -16.92 -13.36 -1.07
CA LEU A 388 -18.02 -14.02 -0.37
C LEU A 388 -17.99 -15.54 -0.57
N ASP A 389 -17.03 -16.07 -1.35
CA ASP A 389 -16.91 -17.50 -1.57
C ASP A 389 -16.49 -18.22 -0.28
N PRO A 390 -17.36 -19.07 0.31
CA PRO A 390 -17.07 -19.71 1.59
C PRO A 390 -15.84 -20.62 1.54
N GLU A 391 -15.55 -21.24 0.39
CA GLU A 391 -14.38 -22.11 0.25
C GLU A 391 -13.08 -21.29 0.31
N SER A 392 -13.00 -20.20 -0.45
CA SER A 392 -11.85 -19.28 -0.44
C SER A 392 -11.60 -18.69 0.95
N ILE A 393 -12.64 -18.19 1.63
CA ILE A 393 -12.54 -17.69 3.02
C ILE A 393 -12.03 -18.79 3.95
N THR A 394 -12.54 -20.01 3.81
CA THR A 394 -12.13 -21.16 4.64
C THR A 394 -10.65 -21.47 4.49
N TRP A 395 -10.14 -21.56 3.26
CA TRP A 395 -8.73 -21.86 3.03
C TRP A 395 -7.82 -20.73 3.51
N TRP A 396 -8.23 -19.48 3.33
CA TRP A 396 -7.52 -18.33 3.86
C TRP A 396 -7.44 -18.35 5.38
N VAL A 397 -8.58 -18.50 6.08
CA VAL A 397 -8.64 -18.60 7.55
C VAL A 397 -7.80 -19.77 8.06
N ARG A 398 -7.86 -20.93 7.39
CA ARG A 398 -7.04 -22.09 7.76
C ARG A 398 -5.55 -21.81 7.62
N PHE A 399 -5.12 -21.20 6.51
CA PHE A 399 -3.72 -20.82 6.31
C PHE A 399 -3.23 -19.91 7.43
N LEU A 400 -3.98 -18.84 7.74
CA LEU A 400 -3.63 -17.90 8.79
C LEU A 400 -3.60 -18.56 10.18
N GLY A 401 -4.58 -19.40 10.50
CA GLY A 401 -4.64 -20.10 11.78
C GLY A 401 -3.49 -21.09 11.98
N GLU A 402 -3.10 -21.84 10.93
CA GLU A 402 -1.92 -22.72 11.00
C GLU A 402 -0.61 -21.93 11.10
N LEU A 403 -0.52 -20.76 10.44
CA LEU A 403 0.62 -19.85 10.59
C LEU A 403 0.72 -19.33 12.04
N VAL A 404 -0.39 -18.93 12.67
CA VAL A 404 -0.43 -18.50 14.08
C VAL A 404 -0.08 -19.65 15.03
N ARG A 405 -0.56 -20.88 14.77
CA ARG A 405 -0.18 -22.08 15.55
C ARG A 405 1.30 -22.36 15.48
N PHE A 406 1.87 -22.30 14.29
CA PHE A 406 3.30 -22.53 14.10
C PHE A 406 4.12 -21.44 14.80
N ALA A 407 3.72 -20.18 14.69
CA ALA A 407 4.34 -19.07 15.43
C ALA A 407 4.27 -19.26 16.96
N TYR A 408 3.13 -19.76 17.47
CA TYR A 408 2.97 -20.12 18.87
C TYR A 408 3.90 -21.26 19.29
N TYR A 409 3.97 -22.33 18.49
CA TYR A 409 4.88 -23.45 18.73
C TYR A 409 6.34 -23.00 18.83
N LEU A 410 6.78 -22.13 17.91
CA LEU A 410 8.12 -21.55 17.95
C LEU A 410 8.36 -20.77 19.24
N ALA A 411 7.40 -19.95 19.67
CA ALA A 411 7.51 -19.17 20.91
C ALA A 411 7.60 -20.07 22.16
N GLN A 412 6.75 -21.10 22.26
CA GLN A 412 6.79 -22.05 23.40
C GLN A 412 8.12 -22.81 23.50
N ASN A 413 8.78 -23.02 22.38
CA ASN A 413 10.06 -23.72 22.31
C ASN A 413 11.27 -22.77 22.30
N ASN A 414 11.08 -21.48 22.56
CA ASN A 414 12.12 -20.44 22.48
C ASN A 414 12.90 -20.45 21.15
N VAL A 415 12.22 -20.81 20.06
CA VAL A 415 12.80 -20.83 18.72
C VAL A 415 12.56 -19.49 18.05
N ARG A 416 13.64 -18.85 17.61
CA ARG A 416 13.61 -17.63 16.80
C ARG A 416 14.11 -17.92 15.40
N ILE A 417 13.42 -17.40 14.39
CA ILE A 417 13.82 -17.46 12.98
C ILE A 417 14.83 -16.31 12.73
N GLN A 418 15.98 -16.37 13.39
CA GLN A 418 16.98 -15.30 13.37
C GLN A 418 18.34 -15.85 12.96
N HIS A 419 19.21 -14.99 12.41
CA HIS A 419 20.57 -15.39 12.13
C HIS A 419 21.33 -15.69 13.44
N THR A 420 22.11 -16.76 13.48
CA THR A 420 22.85 -17.19 14.69
C THR A 420 24.36 -17.34 14.48
N GLY A 421 24.84 -17.09 13.25
CA GLY A 421 26.26 -17.16 12.88
C GLY A 421 26.92 -15.79 12.87
N LEU A 422 28.16 -15.74 12.36
CA LEU A 422 28.79 -14.48 11.99
C LEU A 422 28.05 -13.90 10.78
N PHE A 423 27.90 -12.57 10.73
CA PHE A 423 27.11 -11.88 9.69
C PHE A 423 27.54 -12.17 8.24
N ASN A 424 28.79 -12.62 8.05
CA ASN A 424 29.37 -13.02 6.77
C ASN A 424 29.18 -14.52 6.42
N GLU A 425 28.55 -15.31 7.27
CA GLU A 425 28.26 -16.73 7.04
C GLU A 425 26.90 -16.93 6.35
N ASP A 426 26.67 -18.16 5.87
CA ASP A 426 25.39 -18.58 5.33
C ASP A 426 24.31 -18.51 6.43
N SER A 427 23.27 -17.71 6.19
CA SER A 427 22.14 -17.63 7.09
C SER A 427 21.05 -18.59 6.65
N PHE A 428 20.62 -19.47 7.55
CA PHE A 428 19.47 -20.33 7.24
C PHE A 428 18.21 -19.51 6.93
N VAL A 429 18.06 -18.29 7.49
CA VAL A 429 16.91 -17.42 7.24
C VAL A 429 16.91 -16.94 5.77
N ASP A 430 18.09 -16.70 5.20
CA ASP A 430 18.23 -16.31 3.79
C ASP A 430 17.91 -17.49 2.84
N GLU A 431 18.14 -18.73 3.29
CA GLU A 431 17.74 -19.93 2.54
C GLU A 431 16.26 -20.28 2.75
N LEU A 432 15.72 -19.97 3.93
CA LEU A 432 14.37 -20.33 4.34
C LEU A 432 13.33 -19.71 3.40
N SER A 433 13.54 -18.48 2.93
CA SER A 433 12.66 -17.79 1.98
C SER A 433 12.59 -18.45 0.59
N ASN A 434 13.45 -19.44 0.30
CA ASN A 434 13.39 -20.22 -0.94
C ASN A 434 12.52 -21.49 -0.82
N ARG A 435 12.01 -21.78 0.39
CA ARG A 435 11.05 -22.86 0.62
C ARG A 435 9.62 -22.34 0.51
N SER A 436 8.64 -23.23 0.46
CA SER A 436 7.24 -22.83 0.57
C SER A 436 6.85 -22.66 2.05
N ILE A 437 6.10 -21.60 2.36
CA ILE A 437 5.50 -21.43 3.68
C ILE A 437 4.58 -22.60 4.04
N PHE A 438 3.93 -23.21 3.05
CA PHE A 438 3.06 -24.37 3.27
C PHE A 438 3.82 -25.57 3.83
N GLU A 439 5.02 -25.85 3.34
CA GLU A 439 5.87 -26.92 3.87
C GLU A 439 6.31 -26.63 5.31
N ILE A 440 6.60 -25.36 5.61
CA ILE A 440 7.10 -24.93 6.91
C ILE A 440 6.03 -25.05 7.99
N ILE A 441 4.80 -24.63 7.69
CA ILE A 441 3.68 -24.69 8.64
C ILE A 441 2.96 -26.05 8.62
N GLY A 442 3.33 -26.96 7.72
CA GLY A 442 2.66 -28.26 7.56
C GLY A 442 1.24 -28.14 7.02
N PHE A 443 1.03 -27.28 6.02
CA PHE A 443 -0.28 -26.99 5.47
C PHE A 443 -0.83 -28.18 4.64
N PRO A 444 -2.15 -28.48 4.70
CA PRO A 444 -2.72 -29.62 3.98
C PRO A 444 -2.65 -29.48 2.45
N ASP A 445 -2.40 -30.60 1.76
CA ASP A 445 -2.27 -30.68 0.30
C ASP A 445 -3.50 -30.12 -0.44
N GLU A 446 -4.71 -30.32 0.08
CA GLU A 446 -5.92 -29.80 -0.56
C GLU A 446 -5.96 -28.26 -0.55
N GLY A 447 -5.45 -27.66 0.54
CA GLY A 447 -5.32 -26.22 0.68
C GLY A 447 -4.23 -25.66 -0.24
N ILE A 448 -3.07 -26.34 -0.30
CA ILE A 448 -2.00 -26.01 -1.25
C ILE A 448 -2.55 -26.02 -2.69
N ALA A 449 -3.28 -27.07 -3.05
CA ALA A 449 -3.91 -27.19 -4.36
C ALA A 449 -4.94 -26.07 -4.60
N HIS A 450 -5.67 -25.62 -3.59
CA HIS A 450 -6.59 -24.48 -3.71
C HIS A 450 -5.83 -23.18 -4.04
N PHE A 451 -4.79 -22.82 -3.27
CA PHE A 451 -4.00 -21.61 -3.52
C PHE A 451 -3.27 -21.63 -4.88
N HIS A 452 -2.77 -22.80 -5.30
CA HIS A 452 -2.20 -22.97 -6.64
C HIS A 452 -3.25 -22.76 -7.73
N ARG A 453 -4.46 -23.35 -7.60
CA ARG A 453 -5.54 -23.11 -8.55
C ARG A 453 -5.93 -21.63 -8.63
N MET A 454 -5.96 -20.93 -7.49
CA MET A 454 -6.25 -19.51 -7.42
C MET A 454 -5.18 -18.69 -8.15
N ARG A 455 -3.89 -18.87 -7.81
CA ARG A 455 -2.76 -18.24 -8.53
C ARG A 455 -2.84 -18.48 -10.04
N ASP A 456 -3.02 -19.74 -10.43
CA ASP A 456 -2.99 -20.15 -11.83
C ASP A 456 -4.22 -19.64 -12.61
N SER A 457 -5.34 -19.36 -11.92
CA SER A 457 -6.54 -18.80 -12.55
C SER A 457 -6.30 -17.41 -13.15
N TYR A 458 -5.44 -16.60 -12.52
CA TYR A 458 -5.08 -15.27 -13.00
C TYR A 458 -4.09 -15.31 -14.18
N LEU A 459 -3.45 -16.45 -14.40
CA LEU A 459 -2.48 -16.66 -15.50
C LEU A 459 -3.13 -17.23 -16.77
N ARG A 460 -4.40 -17.64 -16.71
CA ARG A 460 -5.11 -18.22 -17.86
C ARG A 460 -5.19 -17.22 -19.02
N GLU A 461 -5.07 -17.73 -20.23
CA GLU A 461 -5.27 -16.93 -21.44
C GLU A 461 -6.68 -16.33 -21.48
N GLY A 462 -6.78 -15.05 -21.84
CA GLY A 462 -8.03 -14.30 -21.82
C GLY A 462 -8.44 -13.74 -20.44
N HIS A 463 -7.71 -14.04 -19.35
CA HIS A 463 -7.96 -13.37 -18.07
C HIS A 463 -7.61 -11.88 -18.18
N ARG A 464 -8.54 -10.99 -17.80
CA ARG A 464 -8.38 -9.52 -17.93
C ARG A 464 -7.10 -8.99 -17.29
N ASP A 465 -6.69 -9.60 -16.18
CA ASP A 465 -5.52 -9.16 -15.38
C ASP A 465 -4.21 -9.88 -15.75
N ARG A 466 -4.19 -10.75 -16.77
CA ARG A 466 -3.02 -11.60 -17.07
C ARG A 466 -1.74 -10.78 -17.28
N ALA A 467 -1.81 -9.70 -18.05
CA ALA A 467 -0.66 -8.83 -18.32
C ALA A 467 -0.11 -8.19 -17.02
N LEU A 468 -1.02 -7.74 -16.14
CA LEU A 468 -0.67 -7.20 -14.83
C LEU A 468 -0.01 -8.28 -13.94
N VAL A 469 -0.48 -9.53 -14.02
CA VAL A 469 0.10 -10.65 -13.24
C VAL A 469 1.53 -10.94 -13.69
N LEU A 470 1.77 -10.97 -15.00
CA LEU A 470 3.09 -11.19 -15.57
C LEU A 470 4.05 -10.04 -15.22
N ALA A 471 3.58 -8.80 -15.32
CA ALA A 471 4.36 -7.63 -14.90
C ALA A 471 4.73 -7.70 -13.41
N HIS A 472 3.79 -8.10 -12.56
CA HIS A 472 4.04 -8.30 -11.13
C HIS A 472 5.06 -9.43 -10.88
N GLN A 473 4.94 -10.57 -11.56
CA GLN A 473 5.91 -11.68 -11.45
C GLN A 473 7.32 -11.25 -11.88
N SER A 474 7.41 -10.45 -12.94
CA SER A 474 8.68 -9.85 -13.37
C SER A 474 9.27 -8.95 -12.29
N LYS A 475 8.47 -8.04 -11.70
CA LYS A 475 8.87 -7.19 -10.57
C LYS A 475 9.38 -7.99 -9.37
N MET A 476 8.67 -9.06 -8.99
CA MET A 476 9.10 -9.95 -7.89
C MET A 476 10.40 -10.70 -8.20
N THR A 477 10.62 -11.07 -9.47
CA THR A 477 11.87 -11.70 -9.92
C THR A 477 13.04 -10.74 -9.79
N VAL A 478 12.85 -9.47 -10.17
CA VAL A 478 13.86 -8.40 -9.98
C VAL A 478 14.15 -8.21 -8.49
N GLU A 479 13.12 -8.09 -7.65
CA GLU A 479 13.27 -7.94 -6.20
C GLU A 479 14.04 -9.12 -5.58
N ALA A 480 13.69 -10.36 -5.92
CA ALA A 480 14.40 -11.56 -5.46
C ALA A 480 15.87 -11.58 -5.91
N THR A 481 16.18 -10.98 -7.07
CA THR A 481 17.56 -10.87 -7.56
C THR A 481 18.34 -9.81 -6.80
N ILE A 482 17.73 -8.66 -6.53
CA ILE A 482 18.32 -7.61 -5.67
C ILE A 482 18.59 -8.16 -4.26
N ILE A 483 17.66 -8.93 -3.69
CA ILE A 483 17.85 -9.56 -2.37
C ILE A 483 19.04 -10.53 -2.39
N ARG A 484 19.17 -11.37 -3.43
CA ARG A 484 20.34 -12.25 -3.59
C ARG A 484 21.64 -11.48 -3.68
N GLU A 485 21.64 -10.35 -4.39
CA GLU A 485 22.81 -9.47 -4.48
C GLU A 485 23.14 -8.82 -3.13
N ARG A 486 22.14 -8.36 -2.36
CA ARG A 486 22.34 -7.89 -0.98
C ARG A 486 23.01 -8.96 -0.12
N ILE A 487 22.50 -10.20 -0.15
CA ILE A 487 23.08 -11.32 0.60
C ILE A 487 24.53 -11.57 0.18
N ARG A 488 24.82 -11.56 -1.14
CA ARG A 488 26.18 -11.75 -1.67
C ARG A 488 27.14 -10.67 -1.16
N ARG A 489 26.76 -9.39 -1.29
CA ARG A 489 27.57 -8.25 -0.83
C ARG A 489 27.79 -8.25 0.67
N ARG A 490 26.75 -8.55 1.45
CA ARG A 490 26.83 -8.73 2.90
C ARG A 490 27.89 -9.76 3.29
N LYS A 491 27.92 -10.92 2.63
CA LYS A 491 28.93 -11.97 2.85
C LYS A 491 30.35 -11.52 2.54
N LEU A 492 30.51 -10.58 1.61
CA LEU A 492 31.80 -9.98 1.28
C LEU A 492 32.19 -8.80 2.21
N GLY A 493 31.33 -8.44 3.16
CA GLY A 493 31.53 -7.24 4.00
C GLY A 493 31.34 -5.93 3.25
N GLU A 494 30.72 -5.96 2.07
CA GLU A 494 30.39 -4.77 1.28
C GLU A 494 29.14 -4.08 1.82
N ARG A 495 29.05 -2.76 1.64
CA ARG A 495 27.84 -2.00 2.01
C ARG A 495 26.67 -2.38 1.09
N THR A 496 25.53 -2.64 1.70
CA THR A 496 24.23 -2.78 1.03
C THR A 496 23.40 -1.51 1.26
N GLY A 497 22.32 -1.33 0.50
CA GLY A 497 21.42 -0.20 0.68
C GLY A 497 20.75 0.26 -0.59
N LYS A 498 20.04 1.38 -0.50
CA LYS A 498 19.28 1.97 -1.61
C LYS A 498 20.15 2.28 -2.82
N GLU A 499 21.33 2.86 -2.63
CA GLU A 499 22.25 3.18 -3.73
C GLU A 499 22.65 1.92 -4.53
N MET A 500 22.88 0.81 -3.83
CA MET A 500 23.18 -0.46 -4.48
C MET A 500 21.98 -0.97 -5.27
N ASP A 501 20.78 -0.95 -4.69
CA ASP A 501 19.55 -1.36 -5.40
C ASP A 501 19.32 -0.50 -6.64
N ASP A 502 19.49 0.82 -6.52
CA ASP A 502 19.28 1.78 -7.60
C ASP A 502 20.30 1.57 -8.73
N ASN A 503 21.57 1.33 -8.39
CA ASN A 503 22.62 1.02 -9.37
C ASN A 503 22.37 -0.34 -10.04
N TYR A 504 22.00 -1.37 -9.27
CA TYR A 504 21.66 -2.69 -9.81
C TYR A 504 20.49 -2.61 -10.78
N THR A 505 19.44 -1.87 -10.40
CA THR A 505 18.27 -1.65 -11.24
C THR A 505 18.64 -0.91 -12.52
N ARG A 506 19.49 0.14 -12.43
CA ARG A 506 19.99 0.87 -13.59
C ARG A 506 20.83 0.00 -14.52
N GLU A 507 21.68 -0.86 -13.98
CA GLU A 507 22.50 -1.79 -14.77
C GLU A 507 21.65 -2.82 -15.49
N GLN A 508 20.65 -3.41 -14.83
CA GLN A 508 19.75 -4.40 -15.42
C GLN A 508 18.79 -3.80 -16.46
N LEU A 509 18.22 -2.62 -16.19
CA LEU A 509 17.31 -1.96 -17.12
C LEU A 509 18.06 -1.28 -18.27
N GLY A 510 19.19 -0.63 -18.00
CA GLY A 510 19.98 0.07 -19.01
C GLY A 510 20.65 -0.86 -20.03
N GLN A 511 20.88 -2.13 -19.69
CA GLN A 511 21.35 -3.13 -20.64
C GLN A 511 20.27 -3.53 -21.68
N ASN A 512 18.99 -3.36 -21.36
CA ASN A 512 17.92 -3.65 -22.32
C ASN A 512 17.70 -2.52 -23.33
N ASP A 513 17.87 -1.26 -22.92
CA ASP A 513 17.70 -0.12 -23.83
C ASP A 513 18.80 -0.05 -24.90
N GLY A 514 20.02 -0.50 -24.58
CA GLY A 514 21.14 -0.54 -25.53
C GLY A 514 21.03 -1.63 -26.61
N ASN A 515 20.21 -2.66 -26.39
CA ASN A 515 20.10 -3.81 -27.30
C ASN A 515 18.94 -3.69 -28.31
N ASN A 516 18.01 -2.73 -28.12
CA ASN A 516 16.97 -2.42 -29.09
C ASN A 516 17.41 -1.39 -30.15
N GLN A 517 18.54 -0.69 -29.96
CA GLN A 517 19.06 0.26 -30.95
C GLN A 517 19.87 -0.38 -32.09
N SER A 518 20.23 -1.67 -31.99
CA SER A 518 21.05 -2.36 -33.01
C SER A 518 20.24 -3.16 -34.03
N VAL A 519 18.90 -3.18 -33.95
CA VAL A 519 18.02 -3.93 -34.88
C VAL A 519 17.43 -3.04 -35.99
N GLU A 520 17.53 -1.72 -35.90
CA GLU A 520 17.00 -0.79 -36.93
C GLU A 520 18.02 -0.30 -37.98
N GLN A 521 19.23 -0.87 -38.03
CA GLN A 521 20.25 -0.51 -39.05
C GLN A 521 20.85 -1.69 -39.80
N GLU A 522 20.03 -2.64 -40.29
CA GLU A 522 20.43 -3.51 -41.40
C GLU A 522 19.29 -3.72 -42.39
N SER A 523 18.86 -2.66 -43.06
CA SER A 523 18.17 -2.80 -44.34
C SER A 523 18.38 -1.57 -45.22
N THR A 524 19.54 -1.51 -45.91
CA THR A 524 19.69 -1.06 -47.31
C THR A 524 21.18 -0.92 -47.65
N SER A 525 21.72 -1.83 -48.46
CA SER A 525 22.30 -1.48 -49.77
C SER A 525 22.99 -2.68 -50.41
N ASP A 526 22.48 -3.02 -51.58
CA ASP A 526 22.97 -3.96 -52.57
C ASP A 526 24.18 -3.37 -53.32
N GLY A 527 25.13 -4.20 -53.80
CA GLY A 527 26.12 -3.74 -54.81
C GLY A 527 27.55 -4.32 -54.80
N SER A 528 27.69 -5.59 -55.21
CA SER A 528 28.65 -6.14 -56.20
C SER A 528 30.20 -5.99 -56.12
N GLN A 529 30.83 -7.14 -56.44
CA GLN A 529 32.12 -7.42 -57.14
C GLN A 529 33.34 -7.93 -56.34
N ASP A 530 33.54 -9.26 -56.46
CA ASP A 530 34.72 -9.99 -56.96
C ASP A 530 36.15 -9.64 -56.49
N GLU A 531 36.79 -10.58 -55.77
CA GLU A 531 37.86 -11.49 -56.25
C GLU A 531 38.82 -11.96 -55.12
N ASN A 532 39.29 -13.21 -55.27
CA ASN A 532 40.56 -13.81 -54.81
C ASN A 532 40.75 -14.15 -53.31
N VAL A 533 40.85 -15.44 -52.92
CA VAL A 533 41.88 -16.48 -53.16
C VAL A 533 42.92 -16.55 -52.03
N GLU A 534 42.96 -17.75 -51.44
CA GLU A 534 44.08 -18.47 -50.77
C GLU A 534 44.75 -17.99 -49.47
N SER A 535 44.54 -18.85 -48.47
CA SER A 535 45.59 -19.64 -47.80
C SER A 535 46.28 -19.11 -46.53
N SER A 536 46.18 -19.95 -45.49
CA SER A 536 47.26 -20.48 -44.66
C SER A 536 48.22 -19.49 -43.97
N SER A 537 48.21 -19.47 -42.63
CA SER A 537 49.20 -20.21 -41.82
C SER A 537 49.37 -19.67 -40.38
N ARG A 538 49.70 -20.61 -39.49
CA ARG A 538 50.65 -20.52 -38.35
C ARG A 538 50.40 -19.53 -37.20
N SER A 539 50.16 -20.07 -35.99
CA SER A 539 51.10 -20.18 -34.82
C SER A 539 51.35 -18.86 -34.11
N GLU A 540 51.13 -18.70 -32.79
CA GLU A 540 51.98 -19.18 -31.69
C GLU A 540 51.24 -19.02 -30.35
N ARG A 541 51.27 -20.03 -29.45
CA ARG A 541 51.89 -19.98 -28.10
C ARG A 541 51.88 -18.59 -27.43
N THR A 542 51.36 -18.46 -26.21
CA THR A 542 52.16 -18.79 -25.02
C THR A 542 51.35 -18.94 -23.74
N ARG A 543 51.83 -19.89 -22.93
CA ARG A 543 51.48 -20.23 -21.55
C ARG A 543 52.36 -19.38 -20.62
N SER A 544 51.82 -18.89 -19.50
CA SER A 544 52.61 -18.33 -18.40
C SER A 544 52.03 -18.79 -17.07
N GLU A 545 52.64 -19.84 -16.54
CA GLU A 545 52.62 -20.20 -15.12
C GLU A 545 53.48 -19.18 -14.34
N ARG A 546 53.06 -18.78 -13.14
CA ARG A 546 54.02 -18.42 -12.09
C ARG A 546 53.49 -18.74 -10.70
N SER A 547 54.41 -19.27 -9.93
CA SER A 547 54.27 -20.04 -8.71
C SER A 547 54.38 -19.19 -7.44
N ALA A 548 53.76 -19.70 -6.39
CA ALA A 548 54.19 -19.86 -4.99
C ALA A 548 55.39 -19.06 -4.42
N SER A 549 55.20 -18.58 -3.19
CA SER A 549 56.11 -18.55 -2.02
C SER A 549 55.62 -17.43 -1.08
N GLU A 550 55.77 -17.43 0.23
CA GLU A 550 56.21 -18.34 1.27
C GLU A 550 55.78 -17.68 2.60
N GLU A 551 55.72 -18.49 3.64
CA GLU A 551 55.43 -18.14 5.03
C GLU A 551 56.39 -17.09 5.61
N THR A 552 55.94 -16.34 6.62
CA THR A 552 56.79 -15.97 7.76
C THR A 552 55.94 -15.69 9.00
N GLU A 553 56.06 -16.60 9.95
CA GLU A 553 55.75 -16.45 11.36
C GLU A 553 56.70 -15.42 12.00
N SER A 554 56.18 -14.51 12.84
CA SER A 554 56.92 -14.04 14.01
C SER A 554 55.96 -13.55 15.09
N THR A 555 56.20 -14.10 16.28
CA THR A 555 55.63 -13.76 17.57
C THR A 555 56.36 -12.55 18.13
N GLU A 556 55.63 -11.57 18.69
CA GLU A 556 56.21 -10.74 19.74
C GLU A 556 55.14 -10.19 20.70
N THR A 557 55.38 -10.46 21.97
CA THR A 557 54.67 -10.00 23.16
C THR A 557 55.03 -8.55 23.47
N GLY A 558 54.04 -7.70 23.72
CA GLY A 558 54.26 -6.33 24.21
C GLY A 558 53.10 -5.84 25.05
N SER A 559 53.24 -5.97 26.37
CA SER A 559 52.47 -5.26 27.39
C SER A 559 52.92 -3.81 27.48
N VAL A 560 52.01 -2.85 27.30
CA VAL A 560 52.27 -1.44 27.59
C VAL A 560 51.05 -0.83 28.30
N GLU A 561 51.35 -0.22 29.44
CA GLU A 561 50.49 0.62 30.28
C GLU A 561 49.97 1.82 29.49
N THR A 562 48.71 2.20 29.72
CA THR A 562 48.16 3.48 29.26
C THR A 562 47.68 4.29 30.46
N ASP A 563 48.54 5.17 30.95
CA ASP A 563 48.18 6.42 31.61
C ASP A 563 48.72 7.55 30.72
N SER A 564 47.83 8.39 30.20
CA SER A 564 48.07 9.84 30.06
C SER A 564 46.89 10.50 29.35
N ASP A 565 46.30 11.45 30.07
CA ASP A 565 45.73 12.68 29.54
C ASP A 565 46.51 13.17 28.30
N GLU A 566 45.80 13.57 27.25
CA GLU A 566 46.01 14.91 26.70
C GLU A 566 44.93 15.33 25.70
N SER A 567 44.57 16.59 25.86
CA SER A 567 43.79 17.47 25.01
C SER A 567 44.08 17.33 23.50
N GLY A 568 43.02 17.16 22.71
CA GLY A 568 43.05 17.23 21.25
C GLY A 568 42.06 18.25 20.69
N SER A 569 42.49 19.51 20.66
CA SER A 569 42.29 20.51 19.57
C SER A 569 41.19 20.19 18.54
N SER A 570 40.05 20.89 18.65
CA SER A 570 39.04 21.00 17.59
C SER A 570 39.61 21.78 16.39
N ILE A 571 39.75 21.11 15.25
CA ILE A 571 39.95 21.76 13.97
C ILE A 571 38.58 22.30 13.54
N GLU A 572 38.39 23.62 13.66
CA GLU A 572 37.25 24.32 13.04
C GLU A 572 37.47 24.36 11.52
N LEU A 573 36.58 23.71 10.77
CA LEU A 573 36.40 23.99 9.34
C LEU A 573 35.38 25.12 9.20
N PRO A 574 35.71 26.24 8.51
CA PRO A 574 34.76 27.31 8.29
C PRO A 574 33.90 27.03 7.06
N GLY A 575 32.58 27.18 7.21
CA GLY A 575 31.70 27.54 6.09
C GLY A 575 30.80 26.44 5.55
N GLU A 576 29.85 25.97 6.35
CA GLU A 576 28.53 25.61 5.82
C GLU A 576 27.47 26.27 6.71
N GLU A 577 26.88 27.37 6.22
CA GLU A 577 25.68 27.93 6.82
C GLU A 577 24.55 26.91 6.73
N ALA A 578 23.88 26.66 7.87
CA ALA A 578 22.63 25.91 7.88
C ALA A 578 21.64 26.53 6.89
N ILE A 579 21.27 25.77 5.85
CA ILE A 579 20.29 26.18 4.85
C ILE A 579 18.93 26.29 5.57
N ARG A 580 18.57 27.51 5.95
CA ARG A 580 17.19 27.82 6.35
C ARG A 580 16.33 27.79 5.08
N PRO A 581 15.30 26.93 4.99
CA PRO A 581 14.41 26.96 3.83
C PRO A 581 13.68 28.31 3.81
N VAL A 582 14.04 29.16 2.85
CA VAL A 582 13.31 30.39 2.55
C VAL A 582 12.16 30.01 1.62
N PRO A 583 10.89 30.30 1.97
CA PRO A 583 9.79 30.09 1.04
C PRO A 583 9.99 30.99 -0.18
N LEU A 584 10.37 30.40 -1.32
CA LEU A 584 10.50 31.10 -2.57
C LEU A 584 9.09 31.46 -3.07
N ARG A 585 8.85 32.74 -3.35
CA ARG A 585 7.60 33.25 -3.93
C ARG A 585 7.91 34.20 -5.08
N GLY A 586 6.98 34.31 -6.02
CA GLY A 586 7.11 35.20 -7.18
C GLY A 586 8.35 34.89 -8.01
N GLN A 587 9.12 35.92 -8.34
CA GLN A 587 10.25 35.82 -9.29
C GLN A 587 11.32 34.83 -8.81
N ALA A 588 11.55 34.76 -7.51
CA ALA A 588 12.57 33.86 -6.95
C ALA A 588 12.24 32.37 -7.16
N LEU A 589 10.95 32.01 -7.25
CA LEU A 589 10.51 30.66 -7.61
C LEU A 589 10.70 30.40 -9.10
N VAL A 590 10.31 31.37 -9.95
CA VAL A 590 10.50 31.31 -11.40
C VAL A 590 11.98 31.12 -11.75
N ASP A 591 12.87 31.92 -11.15
CA ASP A 591 14.31 31.81 -11.35
C ASP A 591 14.89 30.45 -10.92
N ARG A 592 14.26 29.80 -9.93
CA ARG A 592 14.68 28.47 -9.47
C ARG A 592 14.23 27.39 -10.46
N ILE A 593 13.02 27.50 -10.99
CA ILE A 593 12.47 26.56 -11.96
C ILE A 593 13.20 26.66 -13.28
N THR A 594 13.45 27.88 -13.78
CA THR A 594 14.27 28.11 -14.97
C THR A 594 15.65 27.46 -14.82
N ARG A 595 16.28 27.62 -13.65
CA ARG A 595 17.55 26.96 -13.35
C ARG A 595 17.47 25.45 -13.44
N LEU A 596 16.44 24.85 -12.85
CA LEU A 596 16.25 23.39 -12.88
C LEU A 596 15.98 22.88 -14.30
N ALA A 597 15.09 23.53 -15.05
CA ALA A 597 14.74 23.13 -16.40
C ALA A 597 15.92 23.27 -17.38
N LEU A 598 16.66 24.37 -17.32
CA LEU A 598 17.86 24.55 -18.14
C LEU A 598 18.99 23.60 -17.71
N SER A 599 19.21 23.40 -16.41
CA SER A 599 20.24 22.45 -15.95
C SER A 599 19.93 21.02 -16.36
N ALA A 600 18.66 20.62 -16.33
CA ALA A 600 18.22 19.30 -16.80
C ALA A 600 18.41 19.14 -18.32
N ARG A 601 18.10 20.18 -19.11
CA ARG A 601 18.31 20.17 -20.56
C ARG A 601 19.78 19.98 -20.94
N TYR A 602 20.70 20.57 -20.18
CA TYR A 602 22.14 20.52 -20.44
C TYR A 602 22.88 19.48 -19.55
N SER A 603 22.16 18.48 -19.02
CA SER A 603 22.74 17.36 -18.23
C SER A 603 23.67 17.79 -17.09
N GLY A 604 23.42 18.96 -16.49
CA GLY A 604 24.23 19.49 -15.38
C GLY A 604 25.63 19.97 -15.75
N GLN A 605 25.97 20.14 -17.04
CA GLN A 605 27.26 20.69 -17.48
C GLN A 605 27.34 22.22 -17.30
N ASP A 606 28.56 22.79 -17.39
CA ASP A 606 28.81 24.23 -17.22
C ASP A 606 27.98 25.11 -18.17
N ASP A 607 27.62 24.56 -19.34
CA ASP A 607 26.74 25.18 -20.33
C ASP A 607 25.35 25.52 -19.79
N GLY A 608 24.82 24.73 -18.83
CA GLY A 608 23.53 24.99 -18.20
C GLY A 608 23.57 26.22 -17.28
N ARG A 609 24.68 26.45 -16.59
CA ARG A 609 24.86 27.65 -15.74
C ARG A 609 25.04 28.90 -16.59
N GLN A 610 25.80 28.79 -17.68
CA GLN A 610 25.96 29.90 -18.63
C GLN A 610 24.64 30.25 -19.32
N ALA A 611 23.86 29.25 -19.75
CA ALA A 611 22.54 29.47 -20.37
C ALA A 611 21.55 30.17 -19.43
N VAL A 612 21.59 29.88 -18.12
CA VAL A 612 20.82 30.61 -17.11
C VAL A 612 21.31 32.05 -16.99
N ALA A 613 22.62 32.26 -16.90
CA ALA A 613 23.19 33.60 -16.77
C ALA A 613 22.88 34.47 -17.98
N ASP A 614 22.99 33.92 -19.19
CA ASP A 614 22.65 34.60 -20.45
C ASP A 614 21.16 34.96 -20.51
N ALA A 615 20.29 34.05 -20.08
CA ALA A 615 18.85 34.31 -20.04
C ALA A 615 18.45 35.44 -19.06
N HIS A 616 19.24 35.64 -17.99
CA HIS A 616 19.03 36.74 -17.04
C HIS A 616 19.73 38.05 -17.46
N ALA A 617 20.69 38.01 -18.37
CA ALA A 617 21.48 39.18 -18.79
C ALA A 617 20.81 40.01 -19.91
N GLU A 618 19.87 39.44 -20.66
CA GLU A 618 19.10 40.13 -21.69
C GLU A 618 18.07 41.09 -21.04
N GLY A 619 17.95 42.34 -21.53
CA GLY A 619 17.22 43.43 -20.84
C GLY A 619 15.78 43.11 -20.39
N ASN A 620 15.47 43.42 -19.12
CA ASN A 620 14.30 42.97 -18.32
C ASN A 620 14.25 41.46 -17.97
N GLY A 621 15.26 40.68 -18.37
CA GLY A 621 15.46 39.29 -17.95
C GLY A 621 14.27 38.37 -18.21
N LEU A 622 14.18 37.31 -17.41
CA LEU A 622 13.05 36.39 -17.31
C LEU A 622 11.99 36.89 -16.31
N ASP A 623 11.83 38.21 -16.18
CA ASP A 623 10.83 38.78 -15.28
C ASP A 623 9.42 38.48 -15.80
N TYR A 624 8.76 37.50 -15.17
CA TYR A 624 7.43 37.04 -15.60
C TYR A 624 6.35 38.10 -15.38
N GLN A 625 6.66 39.17 -14.63
CA GLN A 625 5.74 40.29 -14.42
C GLN A 625 5.70 41.23 -15.65
N THR A 626 6.66 41.10 -16.57
CA THR A 626 6.67 41.80 -17.85
C THR A 626 6.26 40.87 -18.99
N GLU A 627 5.55 41.39 -19.98
CA GLU A 627 5.10 40.62 -21.15
C GLU A 627 6.30 40.04 -21.93
N GLU A 628 7.32 40.87 -22.16
CA GLU A 628 8.55 40.46 -22.84
C GLU A 628 9.36 39.42 -22.04
N GLY A 629 9.40 39.52 -20.71
CA GLY A 629 10.08 38.54 -19.85
C GLY A 629 9.36 37.20 -19.75
N LEU A 630 8.02 37.21 -19.73
CA LEU A 630 7.21 35.99 -19.78
C LEU A 630 7.34 35.27 -21.12
N GLU A 631 7.27 35.99 -22.25
CA GLU A 631 7.45 35.38 -23.58
C GLU A 631 8.82 34.71 -23.69
N ARG A 632 9.89 35.36 -23.20
CA ARG A 632 11.23 34.78 -23.15
C ARG A 632 11.30 33.55 -22.25
N LEU A 633 10.66 33.57 -21.08
CA LEU A 633 10.59 32.44 -20.17
C LEU A 633 9.93 31.23 -20.85
N LEU A 634 8.77 31.43 -21.47
CA LEU A 634 8.05 30.39 -22.20
C LEU A 634 8.88 29.83 -23.37
N ALA A 635 9.53 30.71 -24.14
CA ALA A 635 10.37 30.29 -25.26
C ALA A 635 11.58 29.45 -24.80
N ARG A 636 12.22 29.81 -23.69
CA ARG A 636 13.43 29.13 -23.19
C ARG A 636 13.13 27.83 -22.44
N VAL A 637 12.07 27.82 -21.62
CA VAL A 637 11.74 26.70 -20.74
C VAL A 637 10.77 25.71 -21.40
N GLY A 638 9.82 26.19 -22.22
CA GLY A 638 8.82 25.34 -22.89
C GLY A 638 9.41 24.35 -23.90
N HIS A 639 10.64 24.59 -24.36
CA HIS A 639 11.37 23.66 -25.25
C HIS A 639 12.37 22.76 -24.49
N SER A 640 12.33 22.73 -23.15
CA SER A 640 13.27 21.92 -22.37
C SER A 640 12.96 20.42 -22.44
N GLY A 641 11.76 20.02 -22.85
CA GLY A 641 11.33 18.61 -22.92
C GLY A 641 11.17 17.94 -21.55
N THR A 642 11.29 18.71 -20.46
CA THR A 642 11.31 18.17 -19.09
C THR A 642 9.94 18.03 -18.45
N GLY A 643 8.88 18.62 -19.04
CA GLY A 643 7.53 18.66 -18.44
C GLY A 643 7.42 19.53 -17.17
N ILE A 644 8.53 20.07 -16.67
CA ILE A 644 8.59 20.79 -15.39
C ILE A 644 7.82 22.11 -15.43
N LEU A 645 7.78 22.78 -16.59
CA LEU A 645 7.05 24.03 -16.75
C LEU A 645 5.54 23.76 -16.75
N GLU A 646 5.12 22.70 -17.42
CA GLU A 646 3.74 22.23 -17.47
C GLU A 646 3.25 21.86 -16.07
N VAL A 647 4.02 21.07 -15.31
CA VAL A 647 3.70 20.71 -13.92
C VAL A 647 3.63 21.94 -13.01
N TRP A 648 4.52 22.92 -13.18
CA TRP A 648 4.48 24.15 -12.39
C TRP A 648 3.27 25.03 -12.74
N LEU A 649 2.97 25.18 -14.03
CA LEU A 649 1.82 25.94 -14.50
C LEU A 649 0.51 25.28 -14.03
N ASP A 650 0.43 23.95 -14.08
CA ASP A 650 -0.70 23.17 -13.55
C ASP A 650 -0.87 23.35 -12.04
N ALA A 651 0.23 23.27 -11.27
CA ALA A 651 0.21 23.50 -9.83
C ALA A 651 -0.24 24.93 -9.46
N MET A 652 0.18 25.92 -10.24
CA MET A 652 -0.27 27.30 -10.07
C MET A 652 -1.74 27.49 -10.44
N CYS A 653 -2.20 26.77 -11.47
CA CYS A 653 -3.60 26.74 -11.87
C CYS A 653 -4.50 26.18 -10.76
N VAL A 654 -4.09 25.10 -10.09
CA VAL A 654 -4.84 24.49 -8.98
C VAL A 654 -4.97 25.44 -7.80
N VAL A 655 -3.87 26.06 -7.35
CA VAL A 655 -3.87 27.03 -6.24
C VAL A 655 -4.75 28.24 -6.56
N LYS A 656 -4.88 28.61 -7.84
CA LYS A 656 -5.64 29.79 -8.26
C LYS A 656 -7.11 29.50 -8.55
N ILE A 657 -7.48 28.30 -9.05
CA ILE A 657 -8.87 27.84 -9.11
C ILE A 657 -9.47 27.88 -7.70
N GLU A 658 -8.72 27.43 -6.71
CA GLU A 658 -9.13 27.48 -5.31
C GLU A 658 -9.33 28.93 -4.82
N LYS A 659 -8.45 29.86 -5.23
CA LYS A 659 -8.60 31.29 -4.90
C LYS A 659 -9.79 31.95 -5.62
N LEU A 660 -10.00 31.66 -6.90
CA LEU A 660 -11.13 32.18 -7.69
C LEU A 660 -12.48 31.66 -7.19
N GLN A 661 -12.54 30.40 -6.74
CA GLN A 661 -13.72 29.83 -6.09
C GLN A 661 -14.03 30.54 -4.76
N ARG A 662 -13.00 30.90 -3.98
CA ARG A 662 -13.17 31.70 -2.74
C ARG A 662 -13.60 33.14 -3.00
N GLU A 663 -13.18 33.75 -4.12
CA GLU A 663 -13.43 35.16 -4.45
C GLU A 663 -14.63 35.37 -5.39
N GLY A 664 -15.41 34.33 -5.70
CA GLY A 664 -16.65 34.44 -6.49
C GLY A 664 -16.45 34.58 -8.00
N GLY A 665 -15.33 34.09 -8.55
CA GLY A 665 -15.16 33.82 -9.98
C GLY A 665 -14.98 35.04 -10.90
N LYS A 666 -14.61 36.22 -10.38
CA LYS A 666 -14.41 37.41 -11.24
C LYS A 666 -13.06 37.38 -11.95
N ILE A 667 -13.11 37.19 -13.27
CA ILE A 667 -11.97 37.15 -14.21
C ILE A 667 -11.19 38.48 -14.26
N GLU A 668 -11.83 39.59 -13.89
CA GLU A 668 -11.25 40.95 -13.92
C GLU A 668 -10.06 41.14 -12.96
N ASN A 669 -9.84 40.19 -12.06
CA ASN A 669 -8.74 40.19 -11.09
C ASN A 669 -7.51 39.39 -11.57
N LEU A 670 -7.49 38.96 -12.83
CA LEU A 670 -6.36 38.21 -13.38
C LEU A 670 -5.20 39.13 -13.78
N GLU A 671 -3.99 38.77 -13.37
CA GLU A 671 -2.75 39.38 -13.84
C GLU A 671 -2.50 39.00 -15.32
N ARG A 672 -1.72 39.81 -16.05
CA ARG A 672 -1.56 39.65 -17.51
C ARG A 672 -1.00 38.29 -17.94
N TRP A 673 -0.05 37.73 -17.18
CA TRP A 673 0.50 36.41 -17.47
C TRP A 673 -0.55 35.29 -17.36
N GLU A 674 -1.58 35.50 -16.54
CA GLU A 674 -2.69 34.56 -16.34
C GLU A 674 -3.61 34.53 -17.57
N ILE A 675 -3.77 35.66 -18.26
CA ILE A 675 -4.51 35.74 -19.53
C ILE A 675 -3.74 35.05 -20.65
N ALA A 676 -2.44 35.33 -20.77
CA ALA A 676 -1.57 34.72 -21.79
C ALA A 676 -1.50 33.19 -21.64
N TYR A 677 -1.49 32.67 -20.42
CA TYR A 677 -1.50 31.22 -20.17
C TYR A 677 -2.86 30.57 -20.49
N LEU A 678 -3.98 31.23 -20.21
CA LEU A 678 -5.31 30.75 -20.63
C LEU A 678 -5.44 30.68 -22.15
N GLU A 679 -4.84 31.63 -22.88
CA GLU A 679 -4.79 31.59 -24.34
C GLU A 679 -3.88 30.45 -24.85
N TYR A 680 -2.74 30.22 -24.20
CA TYR A 680 -1.89 29.06 -24.48
C TYR A 680 -2.61 27.72 -24.27
N LEU A 681 -3.33 27.55 -23.15
CA LEU A 681 -4.10 26.34 -22.87
C LEU A 681 -5.22 26.12 -23.91
N LYS A 682 -5.92 27.19 -24.30
CA LYS A 682 -6.93 27.11 -25.37
C LYS A 682 -6.32 26.66 -26.69
N ALA A 683 -5.17 27.21 -27.07
CA ALA A 683 -4.46 26.80 -28.29
C ALA A 683 -4.02 25.32 -28.21
N ARG A 684 -3.53 24.86 -27.05
CA ARG A 684 -3.11 23.47 -26.83
C ARG A 684 -4.29 22.50 -26.90
N ILE A 685 -5.43 22.87 -26.31
CA ILE A 685 -6.66 22.06 -26.36
C ILE A 685 -7.15 21.90 -27.80
N GLU A 686 -7.09 22.95 -28.62
CA GLU A 686 -7.46 22.84 -30.04
C GLU A 686 -6.51 21.92 -30.81
N ILE A 687 -5.19 22.01 -30.59
CA ILE A 687 -4.22 21.07 -31.21
C ILE A 687 -4.51 19.62 -30.81
N LEU A 688 -4.87 19.37 -29.54
CA LEU A 688 -5.19 18.02 -29.07
C LEU A 688 -6.51 17.50 -29.66
N LYS A 689 -7.50 18.37 -29.88
CA LYS A 689 -8.75 17.99 -30.58
C LYS A 689 -8.48 17.63 -32.03
N GLU A 690 -7.69 18.44 -32.74
CA GLU A 690 -7.32 18.17 -34.14
C GLU A 690 -6.57 16.83 -34.27
N GLY A 691 -5.73 16.46 -33.30
CA GLY A 691 -5.07 15.15 -33.26
C GLY A 691 -6.03 13.99 -33.01
N LEU A 692 -6.98 14.15 -32.08
CA LEU A 692 -8.00 13.13 -31.79
C LEU A 692 -8.96 12.90 -32.96
N ASP A 693 -9.33 13.96 -33.67
CA ASP A 693 -10.18 13.86 -34.86
C ASP A 693 -9.45 13.14 -36.00
N ALA A 694 -8.14 13.40 -36.19
CA ALA A 694 -7.33 12.71 -37.20
C ALA A 694 -7.14 11.21 -36.92
N ASP A 695 -6.97 10.82 -35.65
CA ASP A 695 -6.89 9.41 -35.26
C ASP A 695 -8.23 8.68 -35.47
N SER A 696 -9.36 9.38 -35.27
CA SER A 696 -10.70 8.81 -35.50
C SER A 696 -10.99 8.53 -36.99
N GLU A 697 -10.51 9.40 -37.89
CA GLU A 697 -10.63 9.21 -39.33
C GLU A 697 -9.73 8.06 -39.83
N ALA A 698 -8.54 7.90 -39.24
CA ALA A 698 -7.63 6.80 -39.55
C ALA A 698 -8.19 5.43 -39.13
N ASP A 699 -8.88 5.37 -37.99
CA ASP A 699 -9.54 4.16 -37.50
C ASP A 699 -10.78 3.78 -38.34
N GLU A 700 -11.56 4.76 -38.81
CA GLU A 700 -12.65 4.52 -39.77
C GLU A 700 -12.13 4.03 -41.13
N GLU A 701 -11.01 4.57 -41.62
CA GLU A 701 -10.39 4.13 -42.87
C GLU A 701 -9.83 2.70 -42.74
N ALA A 702 -9.22 2.35 -41.60
CA ALA A 702 -8.74 1.00 -41.31
C ALA A 702 -9.88 -0.03 -41.19
N ALA A 703 -11.03 0.35 -40.64
CA ALA A 703 -12.21 -0.51 -40.53
C ALA A 703 -12.91 -0.77 -41.88
N SER A 704 -12.66 0.07 -42.89
CA SER A 704 -13.29 -0.02 -44.22
C SER A 704 -12.57 -0.96 -45.20
N GLN A 705 -11.39 -1.48 -44.86
CA GLN A 705 -10.63 -2.37 -45.75
C GLN A 705 -11.16 -3.83 -45.67
N PRO A 706 -11.50 -4.46 -46.81
CA PRO A 706 -12.03 -5.82 -46.81
C PRO A 706 -10.95 -6.85 -46.44
N ALA A 707 -11.28 -7.72 -45.47
CA ALA A 707 -10.41 -8.79 -44.99
C ALA A 707 -9.96 -9.71 -46.12
N VAL A 708 -8.64 -9.73 -46.39
CA VAL A 708 -8.01 -10.63 -47.35
C VAL A 708 -7.96 -12.03 -46.75
N SER A 709 -8.69 -12.97 -47.35
CA SER A 709 -8.72 -14.38 -46.96
C SER A 709 -7.40 -15.07 -47.33
N GLY A 710 -6.50 -15.27 -46.36
CA GLY A 710 -5.35 -16.16 -46.48
C GLY A 710 -5.70 -17.58 -46.03
N SER A 711 -5.50 -18.56 -46.92
CA SER A 711 -5.66 -20.00 -46.63
C SER A 711 -4.55 -20.52 -45.70
N PRO A 712 -4.82 -21.53 -44.85
CA PRO A 712 -3.88 -21.99 -43.85
C PRO A 712 -2.81 -22.95 -44.43
N GLN A 713 -1.57 -22.78 -43.96
CA GLN A 713 -0.53 -23.81 -43.92
C GLN A 713 -0.08 -24.03 -42.47
#